data_AF-A0A2H8TFH6-F1
#
_entry.id   AF-A0A2H8TFH6-F1
#
_cell.length_a   1.000
_cell.length_b   1.000
_cell.length_c   1.000
_cell.angle_alpha   90.00
_cell.angle_beta   90.00
_cell.angle_gamma   90.00
#
_symmetry.space_group_name_H-M   'P 1'
#
loop_
_entity.id
_entity.type
_entity.pdbx_description
1 polymer ?
#
loop_
_entity_poly.entity_id
_entity_poly.type
_entity_poly.pdbx_seq_one_letter_code
_entity_poly.pdbx_strand_id
1 'polypeptide(L)'
;MKNLETHLSNLLEEAEDRVLGLRRSGSQDDSQTKSLALWERRKRGLKKMRIGFEHAKPPDKPEKMILEVTGNNNVRVSCIEAEYPESAICTKFNVEWSTSESFTNLTGSKCLPATDGETTINNLEHGKTYYFRCSAGNLKDFSDYQYPTPFSVTISSWWDVCQESRRCSSAMKVKMDDILDKMISIRPDLHRSLFEVSGNDCISNMKRRKPPTFKQLFSGNTKLHKNLRRGVYLSCLLYHEDKVLVTNEDYLPVVEIDDTYPKEMLNDFHWFYKIAFAWKDLKWFKDELEKSTNSSISFRAKLIQAVTQMQDIFNTQDLGKVYYKPIRDSDGTTVICTVNNVCQPKNVVNLKWTPMAKILKKSSRSDNLTDLLISSIQDQIMFYQTSNAKLQKGLYVGYLLMRSSVDMLHVMVPLQNPNMPVCYKIRDNPHVTAEEWLWLQQGASAPCDYTCLGFASQFKMATNRLFSLVQIPKDKRTVQRVYTSEVIEVDRDVSLIMIVPPAEVACAVGEGSQSAVHLHRIELVPLSVQVFEMIHFGTYRADTLLLYARLSSVVQLDSDDARYSIRQAWSSSDLETAKQRLDTVESLETSLNAAWKHLRWLLDVMNFARERLFQTQVSNSNCSKSASNSQLEMKSAKSNSLLQLPDSKLVKSRGSWPGPGLNSMRTLESVCPEISRSEQYLSPPAHDREYGLAKKKSCSSETSNDSKDEPEFNEGQSSDLTDLSSKTNHLTAKDVNKVDDEGFSDATMKSESLVPVPAPGIIEVCAAYDTGLPHPTSLKLHISPTTSAREVVQLFLQQLNMSVVVKGKTGPIYPSTEFGNFCLVSVTGARERCLRDDFKPLQLTHPWRDGRMYIRHKQDVLAALELHSSILTVASTKHH
;
A
#
# COMPACT_ATOMS: atom_id res chain seq x y z
N MET A 1 11.86 50.63 -32.48
CA MET A 1 10.87 51.67 -32.10
C MET A 1 10.85 52.88 -33.05
N LYS A 2 11.99 53.36 -33.61
CA LYS A 2 12.03 54.39 -34.68
C LYS A 2 11.01 54.20 -35.84
N ASN A 3 10.60 52.97 -36.11
CA ASN A 3 9.66 52.62 -37.17
C ASN A 3 8.20 53.07 -36.92
N LEU A 4 7.77 53.31 -35.67
CA LEU A 4 6.37 53.71 -35.38
C LEU A 4 6.13 55.21 -35.62
N GLU A 5 7.08 56.05 -35.22
CA GLU A 5 7.00 57.50 -35.42
C GLU A 5 7.11 57.88 -36.90
N THR A 6 8.00 57.21 -37.65
CA THR A 6 8.06 57.32 -39.11
C THR A 6 6.80 56.77 -39.76
N HIS A 7 6.28 55.61 -39.32
CA HIS A 7 5.02 55.07 -39.87
C HIS A 7 3.81 55.98 -39.61
N LEU A 8 3.69 56.56 -38.40
CA LEU A 8 2.66 57.56 -38.09
C LEU A 8 2.82 58.84 -38.93
N SER A 9 4.05 59.24 -39.23
CA SER A 9 4.34 60.39 -40.10
C SER A 9 3.95 60.10 -41.55
N ASN A 10 4.34 58.94 -42.09
CA ASN A 10 3.97 58.50 -43.44
C ASN A 10 2.46 58.33 -43.60
N LEU A 11 1.77 57.74 -42.61
CA LEU A 11 0.31 57.62 -42.60
C LEU A 11 -0.39 58.98 -42.51
N LEU A 12 0.21 59.94 -41.78
CA LEU A 12 -0.30 61.30 -41.71
C LEU A 12 -0.15 61.98 -43.07
N GLU A 13 1.04 61.95 -43.67
CA GLU A 13 1.36 62.49 -45.00
C GLU A 13 0.41 61.92 -46.08
N GLU A 14 0.22 60.60 -46.13
CA GLU A 14 -0.77 59.95 -47.01
C GLU A 14 -2.18 60.52 -46.79
N ALA A 15 -2.59 60.71 -45.53
CA ALA A 15 -3.89 61.28 -45.22
C ALA A 15 -3.98 62.79 -45.54
N GLU A 16 -2.87 63.54 -45.51
CA GLU A 16 -2.83 64.95 -45.93
C GLU A 16 -2.96 65.05 -47.46
N ASP A 17 -2.23 64.24 -48.22
CA ASP A 17 -2.31 64.16 -49.68
C ASP A 17 -3.67 63.70 -50.18
N ARG A 18 -4.28 62.69 -49.54
CA ARG A 18 -5.64 62.24 -49.87
C ARG A 18 -6.68 63.35 -49.65
N VAL A 19 -6.58 64.11 -48.55
CA VAL A 19 -7.46 65.26 -48.30
C VAL A 19 -7.22 66.38 -49.33
N LEU A 20 -5.96 66.67 -49.69
CA LEU A 20 -5.62 67.66 -50.71
C LEU A 20 -6.14 67.26 -52.10
N GLY A 21 -6.00 65.98 -52.48
CA GLY A 21 -6.52 65.44 -53.74
C GLY A 21 -8.05 65.52 -53.82
N LEU A 22 -8.76 65.10 -52.76
CA LEU A 22 -10.22 65.19 -52.70
C LEU A 22 -10.71 66.65 -52.75
N ARG A 23 -10.01 67.59 -52.08
CA ARG A 23 -10.31 69.04 -52.17
C ARG A 23 -10.07 69.63 -53.56
N ARG A 24 -9.08 69.12 -54.31
CA ARG A 24 -8.79 69.55 -55.69
C ARG A 24 -9.78 69.00 -56.73
N SER A 25 -10.47 67.90 -56.44
CA SER A 25 -11.39 67.24 -57.40
C SER A 25 -12.69 67.99 -57.68
N GLY A 26 -13.10 68.93 -56.81
CA GLY A 26 -14.11 69.96 -57.08
C GLY A 26 -15.58 69.54 -57.28
N SER A 27 -15.88 68.25 -57.53
CA SER A 27 -17.25 67.78 -57.82
C SER A 27 -18.10 67.58 -56.56
N GLN A 28 -19.26 68.24 -56.49
CA GLN A 28 -20.25 68.10 -55.41
C GLN A 28 -21.05 66.79 -55.51
N ASP A 29 -20.38 65.64 -55.41
CA ASP A 29 -21.05 64.37 -55.15
C ASP A 29 -21.11 64.11 -53.63
N ASP A 30 -22.26 63.63 -53.14
CA ASP A 30 -22.48 63.31 -51.72
C ASP A 30 -21.52 62.17 -51.27
N SER A 31 -21.20 61.25 -52.18
CA SER A 31 -20.17 60.22 -51.97
C SER A 31 -18.78 60.81 -51.73
N GLN A 32 -18.35 61.78 -52.54
CA GLN A 32 -17.06 62.47 -52.34
C GLN A 32 -17.05 63.30 -51.06
N THR A 33 -18.16 63.96 -50.73
CA THR A 33 -18.30 64.78 -49.52
C THR A 33 -18.16 63.93 -48.26
N LYS A 34 -18.81 62.77 -48.22
CA LYS A 34 -18.66 61.77 -47.13
C LYS A 34 -17.24 61.21 -47.04
N SER A 35 -16.62 60.90 -48.19
CA SER A 35 -15.22 60.44 -48.25
C SER A 35 -14.25 61.48 -47.68
N LEU A 36 -14.38 62.74 -48.08
CA LEU A 36 -13.56 63.85 -47.57
C LEU A 36 -13.71 64.02 -46.05
N ALA A 37 -14.94 63.95 -45.52
CA ALA A 37 -15.17 64.03 -44.08
C ALA A 37 -14.52 62.87 -43.30
N LEU A 38 -14.53 61.65 -43.85
CA LEU A 38 -13.84 60.49 -43.28
C LEU A 38 -12.31 60.67 -43.30
N TRP A 39 -11.73 61.12 -44.40
CA TRP A 39 -10.29 61.36 -44.51
C TRP A 39 -9.82 62.52 -43.62
N GLU A 40 -10.59 63.60 -43.48
CA GLU A 40 -10.31 64.67 -42.52
C GLU A 40 -10.37 64.17 -41.06
N ARG A 41 -11.32 63.28 -40.73
CA ARG A 41 -11.39 62.64 -39.42
C ARG A 41 -10.17 61.74 -39.17
N ARG A 42 -9.73 60.96 -40.17
CA ARG A 42 -8.52 60.12 -40.12
C ARG A 42 -7.26 60.97 -39.93
N LYS A 43 -7.06 62.03 -40.73
CA LYS A 43 -5.98 63.00 -40.57
C LYS A 43 -5.95 63.60 -39.16
N ARG A 44 -7.09 64.03 -38.64
CA ARG A 44 -7.21 64.59 -37.27
C ARG A 44 -6.88 63.56 -36.20
N GLY A 45 -7.28 62.30 -36.39
CA GLY A 45 -6.94 61.18 -35.51
C GLY A 45 -5.44 60.89 -35.49
N LEU A 46 -4.82 60.74 -36.67
CA LEU A 46 -3.37 60.50 -36.81
C LEU A 46 -2.54 61.66 -36.23
N LYS A 47 -2.94 62.92 -36.45
CA LYS A 47 -2.28 64.08 -35.83
C LYS A 47 -2.38 64.04 -34.30
N LYS A 48 -3.53 63.66 -33.73
CA LYS A 48 -3.66 63.46 -32.27
C LYS A 48 -2.80 62.30 -31.76
N MET A 49 -2.74 61.18 -32.48
CA MET A 49 -1.89 60.02 -32.12
C MET A 49 -0.41 60.38 -32.13
N ARG A 50 0.05 61.13 -33.15
CA ARG A 50 1.45 61.59 -33.22
C ARG A 50 1.80 62.53 -32.08
N ILE A 51 0.96 63.54 -31.80
CA ILE A 51 1.14 64.44 -30.64
C ILE A 51 1.14 63.65 -29.33
N GLY A 52 0.26 62.67 -29.16
CA GLY A 52 0.25 61.79 -27.99
C GLY A 52 1.53 60.98 -27.84
N PHE A 53 2.11 60.49 -28.94
CA PHE A 53 3.38 59.76 -28.95
C PHE A 53 4.59 60.68 -28.70
N GLU A 54 4.57 61.91 -29.23
CA GLU A 54 5.58 62.94 -28.96
C GLU A 54 5.67 63.24 -27.45
N HIS A 55 4.51 63.43 -26.78
CA HIS A 55 4.41 63.74 -25.35
C HIS A 55 4.49 62.53 -24.41
N ALA A 56 4.37 61.30 -24.92
CA ALA A 56 4.53 60.09 -24.12
C ALA A 56 5.96 59.96 -23.57
N LYS A 57 6.06 59.61 -22.29
CA LYS A 57 7.31 59.28 -21.60
C LYS A 57 7.43 57.75 -21.40
N PRO A 58 8.63 57.20 -21.18
CA PRO A 58 8.78 55.85 -20.65
C PRO A 58 8.06 55.72 -19.29
N PRO A 59 7.61 54.51 -18.89
CA PRO A 59 7.04 54.29 -17.57
C PRO A 59 8.13 54.36 -16.49
N ASP A 60 7.72 54.56 -15.25
CA ASP A 60 8.62 54.38 -14.10
C ASP A 60 9.05 52.91 -13.98
N LYS A 61 10.20 52.68 -13.32
CA LYS A 61 10.67 51.31 -13.06
C LYS A 61 9.67 50.53 -12.19
N PRO A 62 9.59 49.19 -12.33
CA PRO A 62 8.70 48.35 -11.51
C PRO A 62 8.90 48.60 -10.01
N GLU A 63 7.84 48.55 -9.21
CA GLU A 63 7.94 48.76 -7.76
C GLU A 63 8.75 47.63 -7.11
N LYS A 64 8.43 46.38 -7.51
CA LYS A 64 9.07 45.17 -6.99
C LYS A 64 9.22 44.11 -8.08
N MET A 65 10.25 43.30 -7.92
CA MET A 65 10.47 42.06 -8.67
C MET A 65 10.66 40.94 -7.64
N ILE A 66 9.78 39.95 -7.66
CA ILE A 66 9.81 38.79 -6.75
C ILE A 66 10.27 37.58 -7.54
N LEU A 67 11.19 36.81 -6.97
CA LEU A 67 11.68 35.55 -7.52
C LEU A 67 11.31 34.40 -6.58
N GLU A 68 10.79 33.31 -7.12
CA GLU A 68 10.62 32.06 -6.38
C GLU A 68 11.16 30.87 -7.20
N VAL A 69 12.02 30.06 -6.60
CA VAL A 69 12.38 28.75 -7.18
C VAL A 69 11.16 27.84 -7.05
N THR A 70 10.58 27.42 -8.17
CA THR A 70 9.37 26.60 -8.21
C THR A 70 9.62 25.16 -8.66
N GLY A 71 10.87 24.80 -8.88
CA GLY A 71 11.33 23.46 -9.19
C GLY A 71 12.79 23.43 -9.65
N ASN A 72 13.25 22.25 -10.05
CA ASN A 72 14.66 21.92 -10.28
C ASN A 72 15.34 22.66 -11.44
N ASN A 73 14.55 23.33 -12.28
CA ASN A 73 14.99 23.95 -13.51
C ASN A 73 14.17 25.20 -13.87
N ASN A 74 13.42 25.76 -12.90
CA ASN A 74 12.48 26.83 -13.15
C ASN A 74 12.31 27.80 -11.98
N VAL A 75 12.13 29.08 -12.35
CA VAL A 75 11.90 30.19 -11.44
C VAL A 75 10.64 30.93 -11.88
N ARG A 76 9.75 31.19 -10.93
CA ARG A 76 8.63 32.13 -11.08
C ARG A 76 9.14 33.54 -10.81
N VAL A 77 8.82 34.45 -11.73
CA VAL A 77 9.12 35.87 -11.64
C VAL A 77 7.80 36.61 -11.60
N SER A 78 7.62 37.47 -10.60
CA SER A 78 6.45 38.36 -10.49
C SER A 78 6.92 39.81 -10.45
N CYS A 79 6.47 40.60 -11.41
CA CYS A 79 6.76 42.03 -11.57
C CYS A 79 5.54 42.85 -11.16
N ILE A 80 5.73 43.80 -10.25
CA ILE A 80 4.66 44.66 -9.74
C ILE A 80 4.81 46.05 -10.39
N GLU A 81 3.75 46.52 -11.06
CA GLU A 81 3.69 47.86 -11.64
C GLU A 81 3.73 48.94 -10.54
N ALA A 82 4.29 50.11 -10.86
CA ALA A 82 4.38 51.21 -9.91
C ALA A 82 3.08 52.05 -9.90
N GLU A 83 2.35 52.04 -8.77
CA GLU A 83 1.06 52.75 -8.62
C GLU A 83 1.19 54.27 -8.38
N TYR A 84 2.08 54.97 -9.10
CA TYR A 84 2.22 56.43 -8.97
C TYR A 84 1.20 57.17 -9.87
N PRO A 85 0.41 58.13 -9.35
CA PRO A 85 -0.61 58.85 -10.12
C PRO A 85 -0.11 59.62 -11.35
N GLU A 86 1.18 59.97 -11.39
CA GLU A 86 1.81 60.68 -12.52
C GLU A 86 2.61 59.75 -13.46
N SER A 87 2.66 58.44 -13.20
CA SER A 87 3.42 57.50 -14.02
C SER A 87 2.85 57.34 -15.42
N ALA A 88 3.72 57.16 -16.41
CA ALA A 88 3.28 56.81 -17.75
C ALA A 88 2.87 55.34 -17.79
N ILE A 89 1.71 55.05 -18.40
CA ILE A 89 1.10 53.71 -18.50
C ILE A 89 2.13 52.65 -18.90
N CYS A 90 2.32 51.62 -18.09
CA CYS A 90 3.06 50.42 -18.49
C CYS A 90 2.20 49.57 -19.43
N THR A 91 2.82 48.96 -20.44
CA THR A 91 2.13 47.98 -21.31
C THR A 91 2.83 46.63 -21.33
N LYS A 92 4.08 46.56 -20.85
CA LYS A 92 4.93 45.37 -20.89
C LYS A 92 6.04 45.44 -19.83
N PHE A 93 6.49 44.28 -19.36
CA PHE A 93 7.72 44.13 -18.60
C PHE A 93 8.75 43.36 -19.45
N ASN A 94 10.01 43.78 -19.45
CA ASN A 94 11.12 42.99 -19.98
C ASN A 94 11.91 42.41 -18.82
N VAL A 95 11.90 41.08 -18.69
CA VAL A 95 12.65 40.33 -17.68
C VAL A 95 13.90 39.74 -18.32
N GLU A 96 15.06 40.00 -17.72
CA GLU A 96 16.37 39.55 -18.19
C GLU A 96 17.08 38.74 -17.12
N TRP A 97 17.81 37.69 -17.53
CA TRP A 97 18.59 36.86 -16.61
C TRP A 97 19.97 36.50 -17.15
N SER A 98 20.94 36.40 -16.24
CA SER A 98 22.34 36.08 -16.53
C SER A 98 22.93 35.20 -15.43
N THR A 99 23.96 34.43 -15.76
CA THR A 99 24.85 33.79 -14.76
C THR A 99 25.93 34.74 -14.24
N SER A 100 25.99 35.98 -14.73
CA SER A 100 26.91 37.03 -14.30
C SER A 100 26.17 38.20 -13.65
N GLU A 101 26.63 38.63 -12.48
CA GLU A 101 26.11 39.79 -11.73
C GLU A 101 26.09 41.08 -12.57
N SER A 102 27.07 41.25 -13.46
CA SER A 102 27.18 42.42 -14.34
C SER A 102 26.32 42.34 -15.62
N PHE A 103 25.59 41.24 -15.83
CA PHE A 103 24.81 40.96 -17.05
C PHE A 103 25.61 41.03 -18.37
N THR A 104 26.94 40.91 -18.29
CA THR A 104 27.86 40.93 -19.45
C THR A 104 27.55 39.83 -20.46
N ASN A 105 27.22 38.63 -19.97
CA ASN A 105 26.76 37.50 -20.78
C ASN A 105 25.29 37.22 -20.47
N LEU A 106 24.37 37.85 -21.20
CA LEU A 106 22.93 37.64 -21.04
C LEU A 106 22.58 36.19 -21.39
N THR A 107 21.97 35.45 -20.45
CA THR A 107 21.56 34.06 -20.67
C THR A 107 20.19 33.97 -21.33
N GLY A 108 19.30 34.92 -21.04
CA GLY A 108 18.03 35.04 -21.74
C GLY A 108 17.25 36.29 -21.35
N SER A 109 16.19 36.56 -22.12
CA SER A 109 15.22 37.61 -21.85
C SER A 109 13.81 37.17 -22.23
N LYS A 110 12.80 37.79 -21.59
CA LYS A 110 11.39 37.52 -21.84
C LYS A 110 10.57 38.78 -21.64
N CYS A 111 9.85 39.17 -22.68
CA CYS A 111 8.88 40.26 -22.62
C CYS A 111 7.51 39.71 -22.21
N LEU A 112 6.86 40.34 -21.23
CA LEU A 112 5.54 40.02 -20.69
C LEU A 112 4.62 41.22 -20.90
N PRO A 113 3.31 41.06 -21.14
CA PRO A 113 2.37 42.18 -21.10
C PRO A 113 2.16 42.64 -19.65
N ALA A 114 1.95 43.93 -19.40
CA ALA A 114 1.79 44.46 -18.03
C ALA A 114 0.56 43.85 -17.30
N THR A 115 -0.45 43.42 -18.05
CA THR A 115 -1.64 42.72 -17.54
C THR A 115 -1.35 41.31 -16.99
N ASP A 116 -0.19 40.72 -17.32
CA ASP A 116 0.25 39.40 -16.89
C ASP A 116 1.69 39.52 -16.36
N GLY A 117 1.81 40.22 -15.23
CA GLY A 117 3.09 40.52 -14.57
C GLY A 117 3.80 39.29 -13.97
N GLU A 118 3.23 38.09 -14.08
CA GLU A 118 3.80 36.85 -13.58
C GLU A 118 4.25 35.93 -14.71
N THR A 119 5.40 35.28 -14.56
CA THR A 119 5.82 34.26 -15.52
C THR A 119 6.71 33.20 -14.90
N THR A 120 6.71 32.01 -15.49
CA THR A 120 7.71 30.98 -15.19
C THR A 120 8.78 30.96 -16.28
N ILE A 121 10.04 31.03 -15.87
CA ILE A 121 11.23 30.81 -16.69
C ILE A 121 11.66 29.38 -16.48
N ASN A 122 11.78 28.61 -17.57
CA ASN A 122 12.12 27.18 -17.55
C ASN A 122 13.50 26.94 -18.16
N ASN A 123 13.99 25.71 -18.08
CA ASN A 123 15.27 25.26 -18.63
C ASN A 123 16.51 25.95 -18.02
N LEU A 124 16.40 26.39 -16.77
CA LEU A 124 17.54 26.81 -15.96
C LEU A 124 18.29 25.57 -15.45
N GLU A 125 19.60 25.67 -15.29
CA GLU A 125 20.42 24.55 -14.83
C GLU A 125 20.40 24.43 -13.30
N HIS A 126 20.19 23.21 -12.81
CA HIS A 126 20.21 22.90 -11.38
C HIS A 126 21.61 23.14 -10.79
N GLY A 127 21.66 23.66 -9.56
CA GLY A 127 22.90 24.03 -8.88
C GLY A 127 23.57 25.33 -9.37
N LYS A 128 23.08 25.97 -10.45
CA LYS A 128 23.59 27.27 -10.90
C LYS A 128 22.87 28.45 -10.26
N THR A 129 23.63 29.52 -10.02
CA THR A 129 23.12 30.82 -9.56
C THR A 129 22.81 31.72 -10.75
N TYR A 130 21.64 32.37 -10.72
CA TYR A 130 21.19 33.31 -11.72
C TYR A 130 20.86 34.66 -11.09
N TYR A 131 21.17 35.71 -11.83
CA TYR A 131 20.87 37.12 -11.53
C TYR A 131 19.74 37.56 -12.44
N PHE A 132 18.78 38.32 -11.92
CA PHE A 132 17.61 38.78 -12.67
C PHE A 132 17.45 40.29 -12.57
N ARG A 133 16.93 40.91 -13.62
CA ARG A 133 16.53 42.32 -13.65
C ARG A 133 15.27 42.49 -14.49
N CYS A 134 14.49 43.52 -14.20
CA CYS A 134 13.28 43.82 -14.96
C CYS A 134 13.15 45.32 -15.25
N SER A 135 12.78 45.69 -16.47
CA SER A 135 12.32 47.04 -16.81
C SER A 135 10.85 47.04 -17.23
N ALA A 136 10.11 48.07 -16.80
CA ALA A 136 8.79 48.38 -17.30
C ALA A 136 8.92 49.03 -18.69
N GLY A 137 7.92 48.92 -19.55
CA GLY A 137 8.00 49.52 -20.88
C GLY A 137 6.64 49.83 -21.47
N ASN A 138 6.64 50.79 -22.40
CA ASN A 138 5.47 51.13 -23.19
C ASN A 138 5.83 51.26 -24.69
N LEU A 139 5.04 52.01 -25.45
CA LEU A 139 5.30 52.25 -26.88
C LEU A 139 6.47 53.21 -27.14
N LYS A 140 6.85 54.04 -26.14
CA LYS A 140 7.93 55.01 -26.22
C LYS A 140 9.28 54.34 -25.99
N ASP A 141 9.50 53.81 -24.79
CA ASP A 141 10.72 53.09 -24.41
C ASP A 141 10.51 52.21 -23.16
N PHE A 142 11.60 51.63 -22.65
CA PHE A 142 11.69 50.97 -21.35
C PHE A 142 12.22 51.92 -20.25
N SER A 143 11.90 51.59 -19.00
CA SER A 143 12.40 52.21 -17.78
C SER A 143 13.83 51.77 -17.46
N ASP A 144 14.41 52.38 -16.41
CA ASP A 144 15.54 51.79 -15.69
C ASP A 144 15.22 50.39 -15.16
N TYR A 145 16.27 49.59 -14.91
CA TYR A 145 16.14 48.27 -14.33
C TYR A 145 15.81 48.30 -12.83
N GLN A 146 14.80 47.53 -12.45
CA GLN A 146 14.54 47.10 -11.08
C GLN A 146 15.15 45.71 -10.85
N TYR A 147 15.66 45.50 -9.64
CA TYR A 147 16.30 44.26 -9.22
C TYR A 147 15.49 43.59 -8.09
N PRO A 148 15.56 42.26 -7.96
CA PRO A 148 14.90 41.51 -6.89
C PRO A 148 15.67 41.61 -5.57
N THR A 149 15.06 41.12 -4.50
CA THR A 149 15.71 40.91 -3.20
C THR A 149 15.31 39.51 -2.69
N PRO A 150 16.22 38.53 -2.61
CA PRO A 150 17.66 38.62 -2.91
C PRO A 150 17.97 38.94 -4.38
N PHE A 151 19.15 39.50 -4.62
CA PHE A 151 19.61 39.94 -5.95
C PHE A 151 19.91 38.78 -6.91
N SER A 152 20.23 37.61 -6.36
CA SER A 152 20.48 36.37 -7.09
C SER A 152 19.71 35.21 -6.46
N VAL A 153 19.52 34.15 -7.24
CA VAL A 153 18.84 32.92 -6.81
C VAL A 153 19.57 31.71 -7.38
N THR A 154 19.85 30.74 -6.52
CA THR A 154 20.44 29.44 -6.92
C THR A 154 19.34 28.41 -7.12
N ILE A 155 19.38 27.70 -8.25
CA ILE A 155 18.38 26.65 -8.57
C ILE A 155 18.68 25.39 -7.76
N SER A 156 18.31 25.40 -6.48
CA SER A 156 18.57 24.32 -5.53
C SER A 156 17.29 23.63 -5.06
N SER A 157 17.44 22.49 -4.39
CA SER A 157 16.36 21.71 -3.80
C SER A 157 16.81 21.03 -2.50
N TRP A 158 15.83 20.60 -1.70
CA TRP A 158 16.04 19.94 -0.41
C TRP A 158 17.00 18.74 -0.44
N TRP A 159 17.06 17.96 -1.52
CA TRP A 159 17.97 16.81 -1.62
C TRP A 159 19.44 17.19 -1.83
N ASP A 160 19.76 18.43 -2.24
CA ASP A 160 21.14 18.83 -2.52
C ASP A 160 22.01 18.83 -1.24
N VAL A 161 21.38 18.84 -0.07
CA VAL A 161 22.01 18.73 1.26
C VAL A 161 21.65 17.42 2.00
N CYS A 162 20.90 16.51 1.37
CA CYS A 162 20.56 15.21 1.94
C CYS A 162 21.56 14.13 1.54
N GLN A 163 21.88 13.22 2.47
CA GLN A 163 22.71 12.05 2.21
C GLN A 163 21.90 10.83 1.72
N GLU A 164 20.58 10.86 1.91
CA GLU A 164 19.67 9.78 1.51
C GLU A 164 19.22 9.91 0.04
N SER A 165 18.98 8.77 -0.61
CA SER A 165 18.55 8.72 -2.01
C SER A 165 17.10 9.21 -2.18
N ARG A 166 16.89 10.30 -2.95
CA ARG A 166 15.56 10.87 -3.23
C ARG A 166 14.54 9.82 -3.69
N ARG A 167 13.32 9.87 -3.12
CA ARG A 167 12.17 9.07 -3.57
C ARG A 167 11.70 9.46 -4.97
N CYS A 168 12.31 8.87 -6.00
CA CYS A 168 11.94 9.13 -7.40
C CYS A 168 10.78 8.23 -7.86
N SER A 169 9.55 8.72 -7.73
CA SER A 169 8.33 7.99 -8.12
C SER A 169 8.30 7.57 -9.61
N SER A 170 8.80 8.42 -10.52
CA SER A 170 8.89 8.08 -11.95
C SER A 170 9.88 6.95 -12.23
N ALA A 171 11.04 6.95 -11.58
CA ALA A 171 12.02 5.87 -11.73
C ALA A 171 11.48 4.53 -11.19
N MET A 172 10.70 4.54 -10.10
CA MET A 172 10.06 3.30 -9.61
C MET A 172 8.93 2.83 -10.53
N LYS A 173 8.18 3.74 -11.18
CA LYS A 173 7.21 3.36 -12.22
C LYS A 173 7.91 2.66 -13.39
N VAL A 174 9.01 3.22 -13.91
CA VAL A 174 9.81 2.59 -14.98
C VAL A 174 10.29 1.20 -14.57
N LYS A 175 10.80 1.01 -13.35
CA LYS A 175 11.17 -0.34 -12.85
C LYS A 175 9.99 -1.31 -12.82
N MET A 176 8.77 -0.84 -12.55
CA MET A 176 7.56 -1.68 -12.60
C MET A 176 7.14 -1.98 -14.04
N ASP A 177 7.30 -1.04 -14.97
CA ASP A 177 7.09 -1.27 -16.41
C ASP A 177 8.12 -2.30 -16.96
N ASP A 178 9.38 -2.27 -16.51
CA ASP A 178 10.40 -3.28 -16.84
C ASP A 178 10.05 -4.68 -16.29
N ILE A 179 9.44 -4.74 -15.08
CA ILE A 179 8.93 -5.99 -14.49
C ILE A 179 7.73 -6.50 -15.29
N LEU A 180 6.85 -5.61 -15.75
CA LEU A 180 5.72 -5.96 -16.62
C LEU A 180 6.19 -6.58 -17.93
N ASP A 181 7.18 -5.99 -18.61
CA ASP A 181 7.69 -6.54 -19.88
C ASP A 181 8.35 -7.91 -19.69
N LYS A 182 9.06 -8.11 -18.57
CA LYS A 182 9.57 -9.44 -18.19
C LYS A 182 8.44 -10.42 -17.93
N MET A 183 7.37 -10.00 -17.23
CA MET A 183 6.21 -10.85 -16.96
C MET A 183 5.49 -11.25 -18.26
N ILE A 184 5.32 -10.32 -19.21
CA ILE A 184 4.74 -10.58 -20.54
C ILE A 184 5.62 -11.58 -21.33
N SER A 185 6.95 -11.55 -21.16
CA SER A 185 7.82 -12.54 -21.80
C SER A 185 7.65 -13.97 -21.26
N ILE A 186 7.23 -14.11 -19.99
CA ILE A 186 6.93 -15.40 -19.34
C ILE A 186 5.48 -15.83 -19.64
N ARG A 187 4.55 -14.88 -19.72
CA ARG A 187 3.11 -15.06 -19.94
C ARG A 187 2.64 -14.21 -21.14
N PRO A 188 2.79 -14.71 -22.40
CA PRO A 188 2.41 -13.98 -23.61
C PRO A 188 0.91 -13.69 -23.76
N ASP A 189 0.07 -14.33 -22.92
CA ASP A 189 -1.36 -14.04 -22.79
C ASP A 189 -1.65 -12.71 -22.06
N LEU A 190 -0.65 -12.14 -21.37
CA LEU A 190 -0.73 -10.80 -20.81
C LEU A 190 -0.51 -9.74 -21.90
N HIS A 191 -1.33 -8.70 -21.89
CA HIS A 191 -1.21 -7.56 -22.80
C HIS A 191 -1.01 -6.26 -22.02
N ARG A 192 -0.09 -5.40 -22.46
CA ARG A 192 0.21 -4.10 -21.79
C ARG A 192 -1.02 -3.19 -21.66
N SER A 193 -1.99 -3.28 -22.58
CA SER A 193 -3.28 -2.57 -22.50
C SER A 193 -4.15 -2.98 -21.31
N LEU A 194 -3.90 -4.16 -20.70
CA LEU A 194 -4.48 -4.57 -19.42
C LEU A 194 -3.86 -3.85 -18.21
N PHE A 195 -2.85 -2.99 -18.39
CA PHE A 195 -2.15 -2.31 -17.28
C PHE A 195 -2.33 -0.78 -17.32
N GLU A 196 -2.81 -0.22 -18.43
CA GLU A 196 -3.09 1.21 -18.58
C GLU A 196 -4.33 1.67 -17.79
N VAL A 197 -4.31 2.94 -17.35
CA VAL A 197 -5.49 3.63 -16.78
C VAL A 197 -6.32 4.17 -17.94
N SER A 198 -7.50 3.60 -18.17
CA SER A 198 -8.53 4.29 -18.96
C SER A 198 -9.10 5.43 -18.11
N GLY A 199 -8.58 6.66 -18.29
CA GLY A 199 -9.03 7.82 -17.54
C GLY A 199 -10.53 8.09 -17.77
N ASN A 200 -11.27 8.29 -16.68
CA ASN A 200 -12.70 8.66 -16.64
C ASN A 200 -13.56 8.09 -17.78
N ASP A 201 -13.87 6.80 -17.69
CA ASP A 201 -14.75 6.06 -18.62
C ASP A 201 -16.24 6.49 -18.58
N CYS A 202 -16.55 7.73 -18.18
CA CYS A 202 -17.84 8.35 -18.41
C CYS A 202 -18.09 8.72 -19.89
N ILE A 203 -17.07 8.64 -20.77
CA ILE A 203 -17.18 9.00 -22.19
C ILE A 203 -16.62 7.93 -23.18
N SER A 204 -15.66 7.09 -22.80
CA SER A 204 -14.88 6.27 -23.78
C SER A 204 -15.33 4.81 -24.03
N ASN A 205 -16.12 4.17 -23.17
CA ASN A 205 -16.57 2.78 -23.40
C ASN A 205 -17.74 2.65 -24.39
N MET A 206 -17.57 3.19 -25.60
CA MET A 206 -18.53 3.10 -26.71
C MET A 206 -18.22 2.02 -27.76
N LYS A 207 -17.40 1.01 -27.41
CA LYS A 207 -17.43 -0.27 -28.14
C LYS A 207 -18.81 -0.90 -27.96
N ARG A 208 -19.67 -0.70 -28.96
CA ARG A 208 -21.05 -1.21 -29.06
C ARG A 208 -21.09 -2.73 -28.79
N ARG A 209 -21.26 -3.15 -27.54
CA ARG A 209 -21.68 -4.52 -27.23
C ARG A 209 -23.09 -4.69 -27.80
N LYS A 210 -23.32 -5.79 -28.51
CA LYS A 210 -24.66 -6.15 -29.00
C LYS A 210 -25.62 -6.20 -27.80
N PRO A 211 -26.88 -5.75 -27.93
CA PRO A 211 -27.84 -5.89 -26.83
C PRO A 211 -27.94 -7.36 -26.42
N PRO A 212 -28.03 -7.68 -25.11
CA PRO A 212 -28.11 -9.05 -24.66
C PRO A 212 -29.35 -9.72 -25.25
N THR A 213 -29.15 -10.88 -25.86
CA THR A 213 -30.24 -11.66 -26.44
C THR A 213 -31.27 -11.99 -25.35
N PHE A 214 -32.56 -11.90 -25.65
CA PHE A 214 -33.68 -12.09 -24.71
C PHE A 214 -33.56 -13.31 -23.78
N LYS A 215 -32.84 -14.38 -24.19
CA LYS A 215 -32.53 -15.55 -23.36
C LYS A 215 -31.64 -15.26 -22.13
N GLN A 216 -30.78 -14.23 -22.16
CA GLN A 216 -29.97 -13.82 -20.99
C GLN A 216 -30.77 -13.10 -19.90
N LEU A 217 -31.97 -12.59 -20.20
CA LEU A 217 -32.87 -12.00 -19.19
C LEU A 217 -33.51 -13.05 -18.26
N PHE A 218 -33.34 -14.34 -18.58
CA PHE A 218 -33.84 -15.47 -17.78
C PHE A 218 -32.70 -16.39 -17.30
N SER A 219 -31.44 -16.00 -17.49
CA SER A 219 -30.28 -16.79 -17.04
C SER A 219 -29.92 -16.50 -15.58
N GLY A 220 -30.55 -17.24 -14.66
CA GLY A 220 -30.05 -17.45 -13.30
C GLY A 220 -30.72 -16.63 -12.20
N ASN A 221 -31.05 -17.31 -11.09
CA ASN A 221 -31.50 -16.71 -9.85
C ASN A 221 -30.36 -15.89 -9.19
N THR A 222 -30.20 -14.62 -9.56
CA THR A 222 -29.38 -13.66 -8.81
C THR A 222 -30.10 -13.24 -7.53
N LYS A 223 -30.08 -14.13 -6.52
CA LYS A 223 -30.64 -13.86 -5.19
C LYS A 223 -29.87 -12.69 -4.56
N LEU A 224 -30.51 -11.52 -4.47
CA LEU A 224 -30.07 -10.42 -3.61
C LEU A 224 -30.58 -10.68 -2.20
N HIS A 225 -29.69 -10.71 -1.22
CA HIS A 225 -30.03 -11.11 0.15
C HIS A 225 -30.62 -9.90 0.90
N LYS A 226 -31.83 -10.08 1.46
CA LYS A 226 -32.52 -9.09 2.30
C LYS A 226 -32.25 -9.31 3.79
N ASN A 227 -32.42 -10.55 4.21
CA ASN A 227 -32.20 -11.00 5.58
C ASN A 227 -30.83 -11.68 5.63
N LEU A 228 -29.84 -10.96 6.14
CA LEU A 228 -28.48 -11.46 6.28
C LEU A 228 -28.45 -12.44 7.46
N ARG A 229 -27.85 -13.61 7.24
CA ARG A 229 -27.56 -14.58 8.31
C ARG A 229 -26.11 -14.40 8.72
N ARG A 230 -25.65 -15.09 9.77
CA ARG A 230 -24.23 -15.13 10.12
C ARG A 230 -23.40 -15.62 8.93
N GLY A 231 -22.46 -14.78 8.47
CA GLY A 231 -21.67 -15.00 7.25
C GLY A 231 -20.94 -13.73 6.81
N VAL A 232 -20.36 -13.77 5.61
CA VAL A 232 -19.66 -12.65 4.96
C VAL A 232 -20.35 -12.27 3.66
N TYR A 233 -20.60 -10.97 3.46
CA TYR A 233 -21.41 -10.43 2.36
C TYR A 233 -20.72 -9.27 1.64
N LEU A 234 -21.04 -9.08 0.36
CA LEU A 234 -20.66 -7.94 -0.46
C LEU A 234 -21.89 -7.05 -0.69
N SER A 235 -21.80 -5.77 -0.31
CA SER A 235 -22.80 -4.73 -0.63
C SER A 235 -22.19 -3.71 -1.59
N CYS A 236 -22.97 -3.20 -2.53
CA CYS A 236 -22.52 -2.14 -3.44
C CYS A 236 -23.49 -0.95 -3.45
N LEU A 237 -22.98 0.20 -3.04
CA LEU A 237 -23.67 1.47 -2.95
C LEU A 237 -23.39 2.31 -4.21
N LEU A 238 -24.27 2.17 -5.19
CA LEU A 238 -24.27 3.05 -6.37
C LEU A 238 -25.15 4.27 -6.09
N TYR A 239 -24.59 5.48 -6.23
CA TYR A 239 -25.31 6.73 -6.02
C TYR A 239 -25.20 7.67 -7.23
N HIS A 240 -26.18 8.56 -7.39
CA HIS A 240 -26.21 9.64 -8.36
C HIS A 240 -26.98 10.81 -7.76
N GLU A 241 -26.31 11.95 -7.59
CA GLU A 241 -26.85 13.12 -6.89
C GLU A 241 -27.40 12.74 -5.48
N ASP A 242 -28.71 12.90 -5.26
CA ASP A 242 -29.41 12.58 -4.02
C ASP A 242 -30.01 11.16 -3.97
N LYS A 243 -29.86 10.38 -5.05
CA LYS A 243 -30.47 9.05 -5.21
C LYS A 243 -29.43 7.95 -5.07
N VAL A 244 -29.88 6.82 -4.53
CA VAL A 244 -29.11 5.58 -4.46
C VAL A 244 -29.87 4.45 -5.15
N LEU A 245 -29.14 3.50 -5.74
CA LEU A 245 -29.72 2.33 -6.35
C LEU A 245 -30.03 1.28 -5.28
N VAL A 246 -31.31 0.94 -5.13
CA VAL A 246 -31.83 -0.04 -4.17
C VAL A 246 -32.66 -1.10 -4.89
N THR A 247 -32.93 -2.20 -4.21
CA THR A 247 -33.90 -3.19 -4.66
C THR A 247 -35.32 -2.62 -4.67
N ASN A 248 -36.25 -3.34 -5.31
CA ASN A 248 -37.67 -2.97 -5.33
C ASN A 248 -38.29 -2.78 -3.93
N GLU A 249 -37.74 -3.40 -2.88
CA GLU A 249 -38.21 -3.27 -1.50
C GLU A 249 -37.43 -2.22 -0.67
N ASP A 250 -36.59 -1.40 -1.30
CA ASP A 250 -35.80 -0.30 -0.71
C ASP A 250 -34.63 -0.72 0.22
N TYR A 251 -34.02 -1.89 0.00
CA TYR A 251 -32.75 -2.27 0.64
C TYR A 251 -31.57 -2.20 -0.35
N LEU A 252 -30.34 -2.05 0.15
CA LEU A 252 -29.13 -2.03 -0.69
C LEU A 252 -28.90 -3.41 -1.35
N PRO A 253 -28.34 -3.47 -2.58
CA PRO A 253 -28.00 -4.75 -3.20
C PRO A 253 -26.88 -5.47 -2.44
N VAL A 254 -27.18 -6.65 -1.88
CA VAL A 254 -26.23 -7.49 -1.13
C VAL A 254 -26.16 -8.90 -1.75
N VAL A 255 -24.94 -9.41 -1.89
CA VAL A 255 -24.60 -10.77 -2.37
C VAL A 255 -23.81 -11.51 -1.29
N GLU A 256 -24.08 -12.79 -1.09
CA GLU A 256 -23.34 -13.65 -0.16
C GLU A 256 -21.96 -14.03 -0.72
N ILE A 257 -20.93 -13.99 0.12
CA ILE A 257 -19.57 -14.45 -0.22
C ILE A 257 -19.35 -15.83 0.39
N ASP A 258 -19.54 -15.96 1.70
CA ASP A 258 -19.27 -17.19 2.45
C ASP A 258 -20.19 -17.26 3.68
N ASP A 259 -20.68 -18.45 4.00
CA ASP A 259 -21.44 -18.73 5.23
C ASP A 259 -20.50 -18.97 6.43
N THR A 260 -19.25 -19.34 6.16
CA THR A 260 -18.20 -19.46 7.16
C THR A 260 -17.43 -18.14 7.33
N TYR A 261 -16.89 -17.90 8.54
CA TYR A 261 -16.03 -16.74 8.81
C TYR A 261 -14.54 -17.16 8.74
N PRO A 262 -13.77 -16.72 7.73
CA PRO A 262 -12.35 -17.04 7.60
C PRO A 262 -11.52 -16.57 8.80
N LYS A 263 -10.51 -17.37 9.18
CA LYS A 263 -9.57 -17.01 10.26
C LYS A 263 -8.72 -15.77 9.94
N GLU A 264 -8.50 -15.46 8.66
CA GLU A 264 -7.64 -14.36 8.18
C GLU A 264 -8.41 -13.24 7.45
N MET A 265 -9.68 -13.01 7.80
CA MET A 265 -10.55 -12.02 7.14
C MET A 265 -9.93 -10.62 6.91
N LEU A 266 -9.03 -10.17 7.78
CA LEU A 266 -8.37 -8.87 7.65
C LEU A 266 -7.31 -8.84 6.54
N ASN A 267 -6.56 -9.93 6.36
CA ASN A 267 -5.58 -10.07 5.28
C ASN A 267 -6.29 -10.10 3.92
N ASP A 268 -7.38 -10.87 3.83
CA ASP A 268 -8.17 -10.96 2.61
C ASP A 268 -8.95 -9.67 2.32
N PHE A 269 -9.38 -8.91 3.34
CA PHE A 269 -9.93 -7.57 3.16
C PHE A 269 -8.89 -6.59 2.59
N HIS A 270 -7.66 -6.55 3.11
CA HIS A 270 -6.60 -5.68 2.57
C HIS A 270 -6.16 -6.09 1.16
N TRP A 271 -6.09 -7.40 0.89
CA TRP A 271 -5.86 -7.93 -0.44
C TRP A 271 -6.98 -7.51 -1.41
N PHE A 272 -8.24 -7.63 -1.00
CA PHE A 272 -9.41 -7.19 -1.76
C PHE A 272 -9.37 -5.68 -2.04
N TYR A 273 -9.03 -4.87 -1.03
CA TYR A 273 -8.89 -3.42 -1.17
C TYR A 273 -7.84 -3.03 -2.22
N LYS A 274 -6.75 -3.80 -2.34
CA LYS A 274 -5.73 -3.63 -3.39
C LYS A 274 -6.28 -4.02 -4.78
N ILE A 275 -6.87 -5.20 -4.92
CA ILE A 275 -7.34 -5.68 -6.24
C ILE A 275 -8.59 -4.95 -6.76
N ALA A 276 -9.35 -4.29 -5.89
CA ALA A 276 -10.48 -3.43 -6.25
C ALA A 276 -10.10 -2.29 -7.21
N PHE A 277 -8.84 -1.86 -7.26
CA PHE A 277 -8.40 -0.89 -8.27
C PHE A 277 -8.38 -1.46 -9.70
N ALA A 278 -8.37 -2.79 -9.85
CA ALA A 278 -8.26 -3.51 -11.13
C ALA A 278 -9.57 -4.22 -11.55
N TRP A 279 -10.74 -3.60 -11.29
CA TRP A 279 -12.07 -4.21 -11.55
C TRP A 279 -12.26 -4.85 -12.94
N LYS A 280 -11.61 -4.29 -13.98
CA LYS A 280 -11.73 -4.74 -15.38
C LYS A 280 -11.15 -6.14 -15.60
N ASP A 281 -10.19 -6.56 -14.78
CA ASP A 281 -9.38 -7.75 -15.00
C ASP A 281 -9.83 -8.93 -14.11
N LEU A 282 -10.79 -8.69 -13.21
CA LEU A 282 -11.24 -9.69 -12.24
C LEU A 282 -11.89 -10.93 -12.86
N LYS A 283 -12.44 -10.85 -14.08
CA LYS A 283 -12.97 -12.04 -14.77
C LYS A 283 -11.83 -12.97 -15.21
N TRP A 284 -10.75 -12.43 -15.78
CA TRP A 284 -9.53 -13.22 -16.06
C TRP A 284 -8.91 -13.75 -14.77
N PHE A 285 -8.79 -12.90 -13.74
CA PHE A 285 -8.20 -13.29 -12.47
C PHE A 285 -9.02 -14.40 -11.77
N LYS A 286 -10.36 -14.39 -11.89
CA LYS A 286 -11.25 -15.47 -11.43
C LYS A 286 -10.92 -16.80 -12.12
N ASP A 287 -10.83 -16.78 -13.45
CA ASP A 287 -10.61 -17.99 -14.25
C ASP A 287 -9.24 -18.62 -13.97
N GLU A 288 -8.22 -17.81 -13.65
CA GLU A 288 -6.91 -18.31 -13.17
C GLU A 288 -7.01 -18.87 -11.75
N LEU A 289 -7.70 -18.16 -10.85
CA LEU A 289 -7.80 -18.51 -9.44
C LEU A 289 -8.58 -19.83 -9.22
N GLU A 290 -9.64 -20.08 -10.01
CA GLU A 290 -10.43 -21.32 -9.99
C GLU A 290 -9.66 -22.57 -10.49
N LYS A 291 -8.55 -22.40 -11.22
CA LYS A 291 -7.67 -23.52 -11.61
C LYS A 291 -6.82 -24.03 -10.46
N SER A 292 -6.60 -23.21 -9.43
CA SER A 292 -5.73 -23.53 -8.30
C SER A 292 -6.49 -24.30 -7.20
N THR A 293 -5.85 -25.32 -6.63
CA THR A 293 -6.46 -26.25 -5.67
C THR A 293 -6.19 -25.91 -4.19
N ASN A 294 -5.62 -24.74 -3.90
CA ASN A 294 -5.27 -24.34 -2.52
C ASN A 294 -6.50 -23.87 -1.72
N SER A 295 -6.62 -24.28 -0.46
CA SER A 295 -7.78 -23.93 0.39
C SER A 295 -7.87 -22.46 0.79
N SER A 296 -6.74 -21.76 1.00
CA SER A 296 -6.70 -20.32 1.24
C SER A 296 -7.21 -19.48 0.06
N ILE A 297 -7.16 -20.05 -1.14
CA ILE A 297 -7.65 -19.41 -2.36
C ILE A 297 -9.19 -19.49 -2.47
N SER A 298 -9.83 -20.46 -1.80
CA SER A 298 -11.29 -20.67 -1.86
C SER A 298 -12.10 -19.43 -1.47
N PHE A 299 -11.76 -18.75 -0.38
CA PHE A 299 -12.48 -17.52 0.04
C PHE A 299 -12.28 -16.37 -0.96
N ARG A 300 -11.05 -16.20 -1.48
CA ARG A 300 -10.75 -15.18 -2.50
C ARG A 300 -11.51 -15.42 -3.80
N ALA A 301 -11.66 -16.68 -4.22
CA ALA A 301 -12.45 -17.07 -5.38
C ALA A 301 -13.94 -16.76 -5.17
N LYS A 302 -14.52 -17.14 -4.02
CA LYS A 302 -15.89 -16.77 -3.63
C LYS A 302 -16.10 -15.25 -3.62
N LEU A 303 -15.13 -14.48 -3.10
CA LEU A 303 -15.19 -13.02 -3.06
C LEU A 303 -15.23 -12.40 -4.46
N ILE A 304 -14.39 -12.88 -5.39
CA ILE A 304 -14.41 -12.43 -6.79
C ILE A 304 -15.66 -12.93 -7.52
N GLN A 305 -16.18 -14.10 -7.19
CA GLN A 305 -17.45 -14.60 -7.71
C GLN A 305 -18.60 -13.65 -7.30
N ALA A 306 -18.66 -13.23 -6.03
CA ALA A 306 -19.63 -12.25 -5.55
C ALA A 306 -19.49 -10.89 -6.26
N VAL A 307 -18.25 -10.42 -6.50
CA VAL A 307 -18.00 -9.21 -7.32
C VAL A 307 -18.48 -9.39 -8.76
N THR A 308 -18.19 -10.52 -9.40
CA THR A 308 -18.56 -10.79 -10.79
C THR A 308 -20.09 -10.85 -10.93
N GLN A 309 -20.77 -11.50 -9.98
CA GLN A 309 -22.23 -11.51 -9.87
C GLN A 309 -22.78 -10.07 -9.71
N MET A 310 -22.17 -9.24 -8.87
CA MET A 310 -22.56 -7.85 -8.66
C MET A 310 -22.36 -6.99 -9.93
N GLN A 311 -21.23 -7.16 -10.63
CA GLN A 311 -20.95 -6.52 -11.93
C GLN A 311 -22.01 -6.90 -12.99
N ASP A 312 -22.38 -8.18 -13.07
CA ASP A 312 -23.34 -8.69 -14.04
C ASP A 312 -24.78 -8.24 -13.70
N ILE A 313 -25.15 -8.13 -12.41
CA ILE A 313 -26.43 -7.55 -11.97
C ILE A 313 -26.57 -6.10 -12.40
N PHE A 314 -25.56 -5.26 -12.15
CA PHE A 314 -25.61 -3.83 -12.51
C PHE A 314 -25.30 -3.52 -13.97
N ASN A 315 -24.79 -4.50 -14.73
CA ASN A 315 -24.24 -4.31 -16.07
C ASN A 315 -23.16 -3.20 -16.11
N THR A 316 -22.28 -3.18 -15.09
CA THR A 316 -21.08 -2.34 -15.01
C THR A 316 -19.87 -3.21 -14.71
N GLN A 317 -18.68 -2.75 -15.07
CA GLN A 317 -17.44 -3.37 -14.58
C GLN A 317 -16.89 -2.63 -13.36
N ASP A 318 -17.12 -1.32 -13.27
CA ASP A 318 -16.63 -0.51 -12.16
C ASP A 318 -17.65 -0.46 -11.00
N LEU A 319 -17.26 -1.04 -9.86
CA LEU A 319 -18.00 -0.98 -8.59
C LEU A 319 -17.50 0.14 -7.66
N GLY A 320 -16.56 0.98 -8.12
CA GLY A 320 -16.06 2.15 -7.39
C GLY A 320 -14.94 1.83 -6.41
N LYS A 321 -14.99 2.40 -5.20
CA LYS A 321 -13.97 2.16 -4.14
C LYS A 321 -14.55 1.32 -3.02
N VAL A 322 -13.73 0.45 -2.44
CA VAL A 322 -14.05 -0.28 -1.20
C VAL A 322 -14.11 0.72 -0.03
N TYR A 323 -15.10 0.59 0.85
CA TYR A 323 -15.19 1.40 2.07
C TYR A 323 -14.14 0.93 3.09
N TYR A 324 -13.54 1.87 3.82
CA TYR A 324 -12.29 1.62 4.58
C TYR A 324 -12.36 0.58 5.70
N LYS A 325 -13.57 0.23 6.15
CA LYS A 325 -13.82 -0.80 7.15
C LYS A 325 -15.02 -1.67 6.73
N PRO A 326 -15.00 -2.98 6.98
CA PRO A 326 -16.22 -3.80 6.92
C PRO A 326 -17.24 -3.32 7.97
N ILE A 327 -18.52 -3.43 7.66
CA ILE A 327 -19.62 -3.19 8.62
C ILE A 327 -19.96 -4.53 9.27
N ARG A 328 -20.14 -4.56 10.59
CA ARG A 328 -20.37 -5.78 11.37
C ARG A 328 -21.48 -5.57 12.41
N ASP A 329 -22.30 -6.60 12.62
CA ASP A 329 -23.31 -6.65 13.69
C ASP A 329 -22.75 -7.27 15.00
N SER A 330 -23.62 -7.46 16.00
CA SER A 330 -23.30 -8.16 17.25
C SER A 330 -22.93 -9.64 17.05
N ASP A 331 -23.49 -10.26 16.02
CA ASP A 331 -23.50 -11.71 15.81
C ASP A 331 -22.27 -12.17 14.98
N GLY A 332 -21.49 -11.20 14.49
CA GLY A 332 -20.25 -11.38 13.75
C GLY A 332 -20.42 -11.38 12.22
N THR A 333 -21.65 -11.22 11.73
CA THR A 333 -21.95 -11.08 10.30
C THR A 333 -21.24 -9.85 9.75
N THR A 334 -20.54 -9.99 8.64
CA THR A 334 -19.65 -8.95 8.12
C THR A 334 -20.01 -8.58 6.68
N VAL A 335 -20.19 -7.29 6.39
CA VAL A 335 -20.45 -6.77 5.04
C VAL A 335 -19.27 -5.91 4.59
N ILE A 336 -18.66 -6.32 3.49
CA ILE A 336 -17.71 -5.49 2.73
C ILE A 336 -18.53 -4.60 1.81
N CYS A 337 -18.34 -3.29 1.88
CA CYS A 337 -19.08 -2.34 1.05
C CYS A 337 -18.18 -1.73 -0.03
N THR A 338 -18.71 -1.59 -1.25
CA THR A 338 -18.15 -0.72 -2.29
C THR A 338 -19.07 0.47 -2.55
N VAL A 339 -18.51 1.60 -2.97
CA VAL A 339 -19.23 2.85 -3.22
C VAL A 339 -18.81 3.40 -4.58
N ASN A 340 -19.77 3.75 -5.44
CA ASN A 340 -19.48 4.43 -6.71
C ASN A 340 -20.47 5.56 -7.04
N ASN A 341 -19.94 6.64 -7.62
CA ASN A 341 -20.75 7.72 -8.18
C ASN A 341 -21.03 7.44 -9.66
N VAL A 342 -22.28 7.16 -9.99
CA VAL A 342 -22.70 6.81 -11.35
C VAL A 342 -23.04 8.08 -12.13
N CYS A 343 -22.22 8.48 -13.10
CA CYS A 343 -22.45 9.71 -13.88
C CYS A 343 -23.75 9.69 -14.71
N GLN A 344 -24.22 8.51 -15.13
CA GLN A 344 -25.45 8.34 -15.91
C GLN A 344 -26.26 7.15 -15.37
N PRO A 345 -27.33 7.38 -14.58
CA PRO A 345 -28.12 6.30 -14.00
C PRO A 345 -28.88 5.55 -15.10
N LYS A 346 -28.68 4.23 -15.16
CA LYS A 346 -29.40 3.33 -16.06
C LYS A 346 -30.50 2.60 -15.29
N ASN A 347 -31.56 2.22 -15.98
CA ASN A 347 -32.55 1.29 -15.43
C ASN A 347 -31.94 -0.12 -15.40
N VAL A 348 -31.95 -0.75 -14.23
CA VAL A 348 -31.46 -2.10 -13.99
C VAL A 348 -32.64 -2.96 -13.55
N VAL A 349 -32.75 -4.19 -14.05
CA VAL A 349 -33.88 -5.08 -13.74
C VAL A 349 -33.90 -5.39 -12.24
N ASN A 350 -35.08 -5.37 -11.63
CA ASN A 350 -35.33 -5.58 -10.19
C ASN A 350 -34.73 -4.54 -9.22
N LEU A 351 -34.13 -3.46 -9.74
CA LEU A 351 -33.59 -2.34 -8.96
C LEU A 351 -34.22 -1.01 -9.37
N LYS A 352 -34.21 -0.04 -8.46
CA LYS A 352 -34.78 1.30 -8.66
C LYS A 352 -33.92 2.39 -8.01
N TRP A 353 -33.82 3.53 -8.67
CA TRP A 353 -33.16 4.72 -8.11
C TRP A 353 -34.12 5.44 -7.15
N THR A 354 -33.76 5.49 -5.87
CA THR A 354 -34.63 6.04 -4.82
C THR A 354 -33.90 7.17 -4.08
N PRO A 355 -34.57 8.33 -3.83
CA PRO A 355 -33.99 9.42 -3.05
C PRO A 355 -33.56 8.96 -1.65
N MET A 356 -32.34 9.31 -1.25
CA MET A 356 -31.72 8.89 0.02
C MET A 356 -32.59 9.23 1.23
N ALA A 357 -33.22 10.42 1.21
CA ALA A 357 -34.14 10.88 2.26
C ALA A 357 -35.41 10.02 2.44
N LYS A 358 -35.78 9.16 1.46
CA LYS A 358 -36.86 8.17 1.62
C LYS A 358 -36.37 6.88 2.27
N ILE A 359 -35.12 6.48 2.00
CA ILE A 359 -34.53 5.24 2.50
C ILE A 359 -34.08 5.42 3.96
N LEU A 360 -33.43 6.55 4.29
CA LEU A 360 -33.01 6.84 5.66
C LEU A 360 -34.20 6.90 6.64
N LYS A 361 -35.40 7.30 6.17
CA LYS A 361 -36.65 7.26 6.95
C LYS A 361 -37.18 5.84 7.23
N LYS A 362 -36.68 4.82 6.53
CA LYS A 362 -37.03 3.40 6.74
C LYS A 362 -36.09 2.70 7.71
N SER A 363 -34.96 3.30 8.08
CA SER A 363 -34.06 2.76 9.10
C SER A 363 -34.83 2.67 10.42
N SER A 364 -35.05 1.45 10.89
CA SER A 364 -35.58 1.23 12.23
C SER A 364 -34.43 1.33 13.23
N ARG A 365 -34.71 1.72 14.48
CA ARG A 365 -33.71 1.69 15.56
C ARG A 365 -33.52 0.27 16.10
N SER A 366 -33.26 -0.68 15.20
CA SER A 366 -32.91 -2.05 15.53
C SER A 366 -31.44 -2.29 15.18
N ASP A 367 -30.74 -3.10 15.97
CA ASP A 367 -29.32 -3.40 15.74
C ASP A 367 -29.09 -4.39 14.57
N ASN A 368 -30.11 -4.61 13.74
CA ASN A 368 -30.04 -5.48 12.57
C ASN A 368 -29.07 -4.89 11.53
N LEU A 369 -28.23 -5.75 10.95
CA LEU A 369 -27.21 -5.35 9.98
C LEU A 369 -27.76 -4.58 8.76
N THR A 370 -28.99 -4.86 8.33
CA THR A 370 -29.64 -4.12 7.26
C THR A 370 -29.92 -2.67 7.64
N ASP A 371 -30.32 -2.39 8.89
CA ASP A 371 -30.50 -1.02 9.39
C ASP A 371 -29.14 -0.30 9.54
N LEU A 372 -28.09 -0.99 10.02
CA LEU A 372 -26.72 -0.46 10.06
C LEU A 372 -26.20 -0.09 8.66
N LEU A 373 -26.47 -0.93 7.66
CA LEU A 373 -26.14 -0.64 6.26
C LEU A 373 -26.85 0.62 5.78
N ILE A 374 -28.16 0.75 6.02
CA ILE A 374 -28.92 1.95 5.64
C ILE A 374 -28.41 3.21 6.36
N SER A 375 -28.16 3.15 7.67
CA SER A 375 -27.67 4.31 8.43
C SER A 375 -26.30 4.78 7.95
N SER A 376 -25.44 3.85 7.51
CA SER A 376 -24.09 4.16 7.03
C SER A 376 -24.01 4.79 5.62
N ILE A 377 -25.11 4.84 4.85
CA ILE A 377 -25.10 5.30 3.44
C ILE A 377 -24.45 6.68 3.29
N GLN A 378 -24.80 7.63 4.18
CA GLN A 378 -24.32 8.99 4.11
C GLN A 378 -22.81 9.09 4.42
N ASP A 379 -22.34 8.34 5.42
CA ASP A 379 -20.92 8.29 5.80
C ASP A 379 -20.08 7.61 4.72
N GLN A 380 -20.60 6.56 4.09
CA GLN A 380 -19.96 5.86 2.98
C GLN A 380 -19.79 6.78 1.75
N ILE A 381 -20.83 7.54 1.39
CA ILE A 381 -20.77 8.50 0.27
C ILE A 381 -19.86 9.68 0.62
N MET A 382 -19.94 10.23 1.83
CA MET A 382 -19.05 11.30 2.28
C MET A 382 -17.59 10.87 2.21
N PHE A 383 -17.26 9.68 2.75
CA PHE A 383 -15.91 9.11 2.70
C PHE A 383 -15.45 8.85 1.27
N TYR A 384 -16.31 8.35 0.38
CA TYR A 384 -15.99 8.19 -1.04
C TYR A 384 -15.65 9.53 -1.70
N GLN A 385 -16.41 10.60 -1.42
CA GLN A 385 -16.16 11.91 -2.00
C GLN A 385 -14.85 12.52 -1.47
N THR A 386 -14.67 12.52 -0.15
CA THR A 386 -13.48 13.12 0.50
C THR A 386 -12.21 12.34 0.19
N SER A 387 -12.27 11.00 0.13
CA SER A 387 -11.13 10.16 -0.27
C SER A 387 -10.70 10.31 -1.73
N ASN A 388 -11.52 10.94 -2.59
CA ASN A 388 -11.17 11.28 -3.98
C ASN A 388 -10.70 12.74 -4.13
N ALA A 389 -10.89 13.60 -3.13
CA ALA A 389 -10.55 15.01 -3.21
C ALA A 389 -9.04 15.23 -3.04
N LYS A 390 -8.38 15.84 -4.03
CA LYS A 390 -6.99 16.30 -3.89
C LYS A 390 -6.91 17.57 -3.05
N LEU A 391 -5.85 17.69 -2.24
CA LEU A 391 -5.42 19.00 -1.73
C LEU A 391 -5.12 19.97 -2.87
N GLN A 392 -5.32 21.26 -2.59
CA GLN A 392 -4.87 22.34 -3.48
C GLN A 392 -3.34 22.38 -3.57
N LYS A 393 -2.84 22.95 -4.66
CA LYS A 393 -1.40 23.18 -4.86
C LYS A 393 -0.77 23.92 -3.68
N GLY A 394 0.35 23.41 -3.16
CA GLY A 394 1.11 24.06 -2.10
C GLY A 394 2.07 23.14 -1.34
N LEU A 395 2.88 23.78 -0.49
CA LEU A 395 3.68 23.13 0.54
C LEU A 395 2.86 23.07 1.84
N TYR A 396 2.80 21.89 2.46
CA TYR A 396 2.03 21.62 3.66
C TYR A 396 2.92 21.13 4.80
N VAL A 397 2.54 21.42 6.04
CA VAL A 397 3.05 20.73 7.23
C VAL A 397 2.01 19.72 7.70
N GLY A 398 2.42 18.46 7.89
CA GLY A 398 1.58 17.37 8.38
C GLY A 398 2.00 16.92 9.78
N TYR A 399 1.08 16.32 10.52
CA TYR A 399 1.35 15.76 11.85
C TYR A 399 0.92 14.30 11.92
N LEU A 400 1.84 13.42 12.32
CA LEU A 400 1.60 11.98 12.42
C LEU A 400 0.88 11.64 13.74
N LEU A 401 -0.41 11.29 13.63
CA LEU A 401 -1.17 10.65 14.71
C LEU A 401 -1.27 9.16 14.45
N MET A 402 -0.84 8.36 15.43
CA MET A 402 -0.90 6.90 15.38
C MET A 402 -1.66 6.34 16.57
N ARG A 403 -2.31 5.19 16.36
CA ARG A 403 -2.87 4.34 17.40
C ARG A 403 -2.50 2.90 17.13
N SER A 404 -2.01 2.18 18.14
CA SER A 404 -1.88 0.73 18.06
C SER A 404 -3.20 0.06 18.46
N SER A 405 -3.58 -0.99 17.75
CA SER A 405 -4.50 -2.02 18.21
C SER A 405 -3.72 -3.32 18.50
N VAL A 406 -4.43 -4.42 18.81
CA VAL A 406 -3.80 -5.73 19.11
C VAL A 406 -3.06 -6.27 17.88
N ASP A 407 -3.70 -6.22 16.71
CA ASP A 407 -3.18 -6.85 15.49
C ASP A 407 -2.63 -5.84 14.47
N MET A 408 -3.00 -4.55 14.58
CA MET A 408 -2.71 -3.54 13.55
C MET A 408 -2.30 -2.18 14.09
N LEU A 409 -1.51 -1.48 13.28
CA LEU A 409 -1.21 -0.06 13.42
C LEU A 409 -2.19 0.77 12.59
N HIS A 410 -2.74 1.80 13.21
CA HIS A 410 -3.63 2.76 12.57
C HIS A 410 -3.02 4.15 12.52
N VAL A 411 -3.20 4.84 11.40
CA VAL A 411 -2.99 6.29 11.27
C VAL A 411 -4.33 6.99 11.41
N MET A 412 -4.36 8.05 12.21
CA MET A 412 -5.55 8.88 12.37
C MET A 412 -5.54 10.00 11.33
N VAL A 413 -6.57 10.04 10.49
CA VAL A 413 -6.71 11.02 9.40
C VAL A 413 -8.03 11.79 9.51
N PRO A 414 -8.12 13.03 8.99
CA PRO A 414 -9.38 13.76 8.93
C PRO A 414 -10.41 13.03 8.08
N LEU A 415 -11.64 12.87 8.56
CA LEU A 415 -12.75 12.30 7.77
C LEU A 415 -13.03 13.13 6.50
N GLN A 416 -12.80 14.44 6.57
CA GLN A 416 -12.95 15.37 5.45
C GLN A 416 -11.81 15.29 4.42
N ASN A 417 -10.70 14.62 4.74
CA ASN A 417 -9.60 14.37 3.79
C ASN A 417 -8.78 13.13 4.19
N PRO A 418 -9.31 11.91 4.04
CA PRO A 418 -8.69 10.69 4.58
C PRO A 418 -7.47 10.20 3.78
N ASN A 419 -7.13 10.86 2.66
CA ASN A 419 -5.96 10.54 1.84
C ASN A 419 -4.67 11.22 2.32
N MET A 420 -4.72 12.05 3.37
CA MET A 420 -3.58 12.73 3.98
C MET A 420 -3.67 12.70 5.52
N PRO A 421 -2.53 12.73 6.24
CA PRO A 421 -2.53 13.03 7.67
C PRO A 421 -3.11 14.41 7.97
N VAL A 422 -3.39 14.71 9.25
CA VAL A 422 -3.79 16.06 9.66
C VAL A 422 -2.70 17.05 9.24
N CYS A 423 -3.04 17.99 8.36
CA CYS A 423 -2.07 18.89 7.74
C CYS A 423 -2.61 20.33 7.61
N TYR A 424 -1.69 21.27 7.42
CA TYR A 424 -1.98 22.69 7.24
C TYR A 424 -1.07 23.31 6.18
N LYS A 425 -1.62 24.20 5.35
CA LYS A 425 -0.87 24.84 4.25
C LYS A 425 0.15 25.85 4.79
N ILE A 426 1.37 25.80 4.28
CA ILE A 426 2.44 26.78 4.54
C ILE A 426 2.41 27.88 3.47
N ARG A 427 2.50 27.50 2.18
CA ARG A 427 2.50 28.40 1.02
C ARG A 427 2.03 27.71 -0.27
N ASP A 428 1.80 28.47 -1.33
CA ASP A 428 1.27 27.99 -2.63
C ASP A 428 2.33 27.35 -3.53
N ASN A 429 3.59 27.75 -3.41
CA ASN A 429 4.71 27.06 -4.04
C ASN A 429 4.97 25.74 -3.26
N PRO A 430 5.00 24.55 -3.92
CA PRO A 430 5.32 23.27 -3.26
C PRO A 430 6.82 22.95 -3.18
N HIS A 431 7.68 23.67 -3.90
CA HIS A 431 9.13 23.42 -3.94
C HIS A 431 9.82 23.87 -2.65
N VAL A 432 10.83 23.13 -2.19
CA VAL A 432 11.65 23.49 -1.00
C VAL A 432 13.10 23.59 -1.44
N THR A 433 13.75 24.73 -1.20
CA THR A 433 15.15 24.95 -1.59
C THR A 433 16.14 24.27 -0.64
N ALA A 434 17.40 24.15 -1.05
CA ALA A 434 18.45 23.64 -0.18
C ALA A 434 18.64 24.52 1.09
N GLU A 435 18.52 25.84 0.94
CA GLU A 435 18.61 26.82 2.03
C GLU A 435 17.51 26.61 3.09
N GLU A 436 16.24 26.52 2.64
CA GLU A 436 15.08 26.31 3.52
C GLU A 436 15.17 24.97 4.27
N TRP A 437 15.66 23.93 3.59
CA TRP A 437 15.81 22.60 4.17
C TRP A 437 16.98 22.51 5.16
N LEU A 438 18.12 23.14 4.84
CA LEU A 438 19.26 23.27 5.75
C LEU A 438 18.87 24.03 7.03
N TRP A 439 18.04 25.08 6.89
CA TRP A 439 17.47 25.80 8.02
C TRP A 439 16.58 24.92 8.91
N LEU A 440 15.76 24.02 8.33
CA LEU A 440 14.98 23.05 9.11
C LEU A 440 15.85 22.02 9.84
N GLN A 441 16.95 21.58 9.22
CA GLN A 441 17.88 20.60 9.80
C GLN A 441 18.74 21.19 10.93
N GLN A 442 19.24 22.42 10.77
CA GLN A 442 20.21 23.04 11.70
C GLN A 442 19.59 24.08 12.65
N GLY A 443 18.34 24.50 12.39
CA GLY A 443 17.62 25.48 13.20
C GLY A 443 18.37 26.81 13.33
N ALA A 444 18.55 27.29 14.56
CA ALA A 444 19.22 28.56 14.85
C ALA A 444 20.73 28.57 14.53
N SER A 445 21.33 27.43 14.16
CA SER A 445 22.73 27.34 13.74
C SER A 445 22.93 27.52 12.22
N ALA A 446 21.85 27.55 11.43
CA ALA A 446 21.91 27.76 9.99
C ALA A 446 22.27 29.22 9.64
N PRO A 447 22.99 29.47 8.53
CA PRO A 447 23.10 30.79 7.93
C PRO A 447 21.69 31.36 7.65
N CYS A 448 21.41 32.56 8.16
CA CYS A 448 20.08 33.16 8.10
C CYS A 448 20.01 34.25 7.03
N ASP A 449 19.87 33.82 5.76
CA ASP A 449 19.50 34.72 4.67
C ASP A 449 18.01 35.13 4.75
N TYR A 450 17.65 36.23 4.09
CA TYR A 450 16.29 36.79 4.11
C TYR A 450 15.22 35.79 3.62
N THR A 451 15.56 34.90 2.68
CA THR A 451 14.73 33.80 2.17
C THR A 451 14.33 32.84 3.31
N CYS A 452 15.31 32.36 4.06
CA CYS A 452 15.11 31.47 5.21
C CYS A 452 14.25 32.11 6.30
N LEU A 453 14.40 33.41 6.58
CA LEU A 453 13.58 34.12 7.58
C LEU A 453 12.09 34.18 7.19
N GLY A 454 11.79 34.40 5.90
CA GLY A 454 10.43 34.38 5.37
C GLY A 454 9.79 33.00 5.54
N PHE A 455 10.49 31.95 5.11
CA PHE A 455 10.05 30.57 5.27
C PHE A 455 9.86 30.17 6.74
N ALA A 456 10.82 30.49 7.61
CA ALA A 456 10.76 30.22 9.05
C ALA A 456 9.50 30.79 9.70
N SER A 457 9.12 32.03 9.34
CA SER A 457 7.91 32.69 9.83
C SER A 457 6.64 31.96 9.37
N GLN A 458 6.54 31.62 8.09
CA GLN A 458 5.42 30.88 7.51
C GLN A 458 5.28 29.48 8.15
N PHE A 459 6.38 28.72 8.22
CA PHE A 459 6.43 27.39 8.82
C PHE A 459 6.03 27.39 10.29
N LYS A 460 6.53 28.37 11.07
CA LYS A 460 6.16 28.57 12.48
C LYS A 460 4.69 28.92 12.66
N MET A 461 4.11 29.72 11.77
CA MET A 461 2.68 30.06 11.80
C MET A 461 1.82 28.83 11.47
N ALA A 462 2.14 28.12 10.39
CA ALA A 462 1.42 26.91 9.95
C ALA A 462 1.47 25.80 11.02
N THR A 463 2.66 25.55 11.59
CA THR A 463 2.86 24.56 12.66
C THR A 463 2.04 24.90 13.92
N ASN A 464 1.98 26.18 14.32
CA ASN A 464 1.16 26.59 15.47
C ASN A 464 -0.35 26.47 15.22
N ARG A 465 -0.81 26.66 13.98
CA ARG A 465 -2.20 26.38 13.58
C ARG A 465 -2.48 24.89 13.61
N LEU A 466 -1.61 24.06 13.02
CA LEU A 466 -1.70 22.60 13.03
C LEU A 466 -1.75 22.01 14.45
N PHE A 467 -0.85 22.41 15.34
CA PHE A 467 -0.86 22.01 16.75
C PHE A 467 -2.14 22.43 17.48
N SER A 468 -2.82 23.48 17.02
CA SER A 468 -4.10 23.92 17.60
C SER A 468 -5.30 23.15 17.02
N LEU A 469 -5.18 22.61 15.80
CA LEU A 469 -6.16 21.67 15.21
C LEU A 469 -6.06 20.29 15.87
N VAL A 470 -4.84 19.79 16.10
CA VAL A 470 -4.56 18.52 16.79
C VAL A 470 -4.74 18.61 18.32
N GLN A 471 -4.99 19.81 18.85
CA GLN A 471 -5.13 20.09 20.29
C GLN A 471 -3.89 19.79 21.15
N ILE A 472 -2.69 19.97 20.62
CA ILE A 472 -1.44 19.78 21.39
C ILE A 472 -1.27 20.93 22.41
N PRO A 473 -1.21 20.63 23.73
CA PRO A 473 -0.98 21.61 24.79
C PRO A 473 0.32 22.39 24.56
N LYS A 474 0.35 23.68 24.90
CA LYS A 474 1.48 24.59 24.55
C LYS A 474 2.81 24.10 25.15
N ASP A 475 2.76 23.61 26.37
CA ASP A 475 3.79 22.91 27.13
C ASP A 475 4.38 21.68 26.41
N LYS A 476 3.58 20.97 25.59
CA LYS A 476 4.02 19.80 24.83
C LYS A 476 4.41 20.10 23.39
N ARG A 477 4.40 21.36 22.93
CA ARG A 477 4.75 21.72 21.54
C ARG A 477 6.26 21.71 21.27
N THR A 478 7.09 21.93 22.29
CA THR A 478 8.56 22.03 22.17
C THR A 478 9.24 20.67 21.97
N VAL A 479 8.61 19.58 22.41
CA VAL A 479 9.11 18.20 22.30
C VAL A 479 8.67 17.49 21.00
N GLN A 480 7.88 18.16 20.15
CA GLN A 480 7.50 17.63 18.84
C GLN A 480 8.70 17.67 17.89
N ARG A 481 8.91 16.63 17.08
CA ARG A 481 10.07 16.52 16.19
C ARG A 481 9.67 16.72 14.75
N VAL A 482 10.44 17.50 13.99
CA VAL A 482 10.32 17.57 12.53
C VAL A 482 11.00 16.34 11.92
N TYR A 483 10.37 15.72 10.92
CA TYR A 483 10.96 14.69 10.08
C TYR A 483 11.86 15.37 9.04
N THR A 484 13.17 15.16 9.16
CA THR A 484 14.21 15.90 8.40
C THR A 484 15.05 15.03 7.46
N SER A 485 14.64 13.78 7.23
CA SER A 485 15.25 12.90 6.21
C SER A 485 14.91 13.37 4.79
N GLU A 486 13.66 13.78 4.54
CA GLU A 486 13.20 14.18 3.21
C GLU A 486 11.93 15.06 3.25
N VAL A 487 11.66 15.75 2.13
CA VAL A 487 10.35 16.34 1.83
C VAL A 487 9.51 15.34 1.03
N ILE A 488 8.28 15.08 1.46
CA ILE A 488 7.40 14.10 0.82
C ILE A 488 6.70 14.76 -0.39
N GLU A 489 7.19 14.45 -1.59
CA GLU A 489 6.66 14.93 -2.88
C GLU A 489 5.45 14.10 -3.32
N VAL A 490 4.27 14.43 -2.78
CA VAL A 490 3.02 13.67 -2.97
C VAL A 490 2.64 13.61 -4.45
N ASP A 491 2.54 14.75 -5.13
CA ASP A 491 2.45 14.84 -6.60
C ASP A 491 3.26 16.04 -7.15
N ARG A 492 2.87 16.62 -8.30
CA ARG A 492 3.56 17.80 -8.87
C ARG A 492 3.16 19.12 -8.22
N ASP A 493 2.01 19.13 -7.53
CA ASP A 493 1.41 20.33 -6.97
C ASP A 493 1.40 20.31 -5.44
N VAL A 494 1.52 19.14 -4.80
CA VAL A 494 1.49 18.99 -3.34
C VAL A 494 2.78 18.38 -2.79
N SER A 495 3.40 19.11 -1.85
CA SER A 495 4.55 18.65 -1.05
C SER A 495 4.24 18.72 0.45
N LEU A 496 4.81 17.81 1.24
CA LEU A 496 4.52 17.67 2.68
C LEU A 496 5.80 17.56 3.52
N ILE A 497 5.90 18.36 4.57
CA ILE A 497 6.89 18.24 5.64
C ILE A 497 6.19 17.65 6.87
N MET A 498 6.70 16.55 7.41
CA MET A 498 6.05 15.86 8.54
C MET A 498 6.61 16.29 9.90
N ILE A 499 5.72 16.31 10.89
CA ILE A 499 6.05 16.44 12.31
C ILE A 499 5.53 15.17 13.00
N VAL A 500 6.34 14.62 13.91
CA VAL A 500 6.04 13.40 14.66
C VAL A 500 6.04 13.65 16.17
N PRO A 501 5.27 12.87 16.95
CA PRO A 501 5.30 12.92 18.40
C PRO A 501 6.67 12.50 18.99
N PRO A 502 6.91 12.80 20.28
CA PRO A 502 7.98 12.19 21.06
C PRO A 502 7.91 10.65 20.97
N ALA A 503 9.06 9.98 20.94
CA ALA A 503 9.16 8.54 20.72
C ALA A 503 8.55 7.70 21.86
N GLU A 504 8.32 8.30 23.02
CA GLU A 504 7.66 7.73 24.19
C GLU A 504 6.14 7.63 24.01
N VAL A 505 5.56 8.48 23.15
CA VAL A 505 4.11 8.59 22.90
C VAL A 505 3.75 8.11 21.48
N ALA A 506 4.73 8.03 20.58
CA ALA A 506 4.58 7.42 19.27
C ALA A 506 4.10 5.95 19.40
N CYS A 507 2.90 5.66 18.91
CA CYS A 507 2.21 4.37 19.05
C CYS A 507 1.76 3.96 20.47
N ALA A 508 1.56 4.91 21.40
CA ALA A 508 0.92 4.60 22.68
C ALA A 508 -0.41 3.85 22.51
N VAL A 509 -0.66 2.85 23.37
CA VAL A 509 -1.90 2.07 23.36
C VAL A 509 -3.03 2.94 23.90
N GLY A 510 -3.90 3.42 23.00
CA GLY A 510 -5.05 4.25 23.38
C GLY A 510 -6.16 3.42 24.00
N GLU A 511 -6.50 3.71 25.26
CA GLU A 511 -7.64 3.11 25.98
C GLU A 511 -8.95 3.25 25.18
N GLY A 512 -9.70 2.15 25.02
CA GLY A 512 -11.11 2.15 24.61
C GLY A 512 -11.43 2.34 23.11
N SER A 513 -12.03 1.29 22.51
CA SER A 513 -12.80 1.26 21.24
C SER A 513 -12.16 1.78 19.93
N GLN A 514 -12.38 1.05 18.82
CA GLN A 514 -11.91 1.39 17.45
C GLN A 514 -12.64 2.60 16.80
N SER A 515 -13.30 3.45 17.60
CA SER A 515 -14.14 4.55 17.12
C SER A 515 -13.32 5.73 16.55
N ALA A 516 -14.02 6.61 15.83
CA ALA A 516 -13.51 7.92 15.45
C ALA A 516 -13.21 8.77 16.70
N VAL A 517 -12.18 9.61 16.61
CA VAL A 517 -11.81 10.57 17.66
C VAL A 517 -12.31 11.94 17.23
N HIS A 518 -13.36 12.43 17.89
CA HIS A 518 -13.86 13.79 17.68
C HIS A 518 -12.95 14.79 18.41
N LEU A 519 -12.08 15.47 17.66
CA LEU A 519 -11.46 16.70 18.14
C LEU A 519 -12.45 17.86 17.95
N HIS A 520 -12.35 18.91 18.78
CA HIS A 520 -13.28 20.06 18.78
C HIS A 520 -13.51 20.76 17.41
N ARG A 521 -12.69 20.48 16.40
CA ARG A 521 -12.76 21.08 15.06
C ARG A 521 -12.56 20.09 13.91
N ILE A 522 -12.18 18.84 14.18
CA ILE A 522 -11.87 17.83 13.15
C ILE A 522 -12.30 16.46 13.68
N GLU A 523 -13.02 15.72 12.85
CA GLU A 523 -13.30 14.31 13.11
C GLU A 523 -12.19 13.44 12.53
N LEU A 524 -11.54 12.63 13.37
CA LEU A 524 -10.46 11.75 12.95
C LEU A 524 -10.94 10.30 12.88
N VAL A 525 -10.64 9.62 11.78
CA VAL A 525 -10.92 8.19 11.60
C VAL A 525 -9.61 7.36 11.62
N PRO A 526 -9.61 6.18 12.27
CA PRO A 526 -8.47 5.26 12.22
C PRO A 526 -8.47 4.47 10.91
N LEU A 527 -7.43 4.64 10.09
CA LEU A 527 -7.17 3.80 8.92
C LEU A 527 -6.00 2.85 9.21
N SER A 528 -6.08 1.59 8.79
CA SER A 528 -4.87 0.75 8.74
C SER A 528 -3.87 1.36 7.76
N VAL A 529 -2.57 1.18 8.00
CA VAL A 529 -1.50 1.71 7.12
C VAL A 529 -1.74 1.31 5.66
N GLN A 530 -2.11 0.04 5.42
CA GLN A 530 -2.42 -0.48 4.08
C GLN A 530 -3.60 0.24 3.42
N VAL A 531 -4.71 0.44 4.14
CA VAL A 531 -5.89 1.15 3.58
C VAL A 531 -5.58 2.62 3.31
N PHE A 532 -4.85 3.28 4.20
CA PHE A 532 -4.37 4.66 3.97
C PHE A 532 -3.52 4.75 2.70
N GLU A 533 -2.54 3.86 2.53
CA GLU A 533 -1.67 3.85 1.34
C GLU A 533 -2.47 3.65 0.05
N MET A 534 -3.42 2.71 0.02
CA MET A 534 -4.29 2.50 -1.14
C MET A 534 -5.14 3.73 -1.46
N ILE A 535 -5.66 4.44 -0.46
CA ILE A 535 -6.41 5.69 -0.65
C ILE A 535 -5.48 6.82 -1.15
N HIS A 536 -4.33 6.99 -0.51
CA HIS A 536 -3.35 8.04 -0.83
C HIS A 536 -2.81 7.89 -2.25
N PHE A 537 -2.23 6.73 -2.58
CA PHE A 537 -1.72 6.46 -3.93
C PHE A 537 -2.85 6.40 -4.96
N GLY A 538 -4.04 5.91 -4.60
CA GLY A 538 -5.21 5.90 -5.49
C GLY A 538 -5.73 7.30 -5.83
N THR A 539 -5.38 8.33 -5.06
CA THR A 539 -5.78 9.73 -5.30
C THR A 539 -4.69 10.51 -6.04
N TYR A 540 -3.43 10.34 -5.62
CA TYR A 540 -2.31 11.14 -6.11
C TYR A 540 -1.49 10.46 -7.23
N ARG A 541 -1.49 9.13 -7.30
CA ARG A 541 -0.61 8.31 -8.17
C ARG A 541 -1.34 7.07 -8.75
N ALA A 542 -2.60 7.24 -9.18
CA ALA A 542 -3.50 6.15 -9.58
C ALA A 542 -2.87 5.15 -10.58
N ASP A 543 -2.16 5.64 -11.62
CA ASP A 543 -1.44 4.80 -12.58
C ASP A 543 -0.46 3.81 -11.93
N THR A 544 0.37 4.31 -11.02
CA THR A 544 1.41 3.51 -10.36
C THR A 544 0.78 2.51 -9.39
N LEU A 545 -0.30 2.91 -8.70
CA LEU A 545 -1.05 1.98 -7.85
C LEU A 545 -1.71 0.87 -8.68
N LEU A 546 -2.31 1.19 -9.83
CA LEU A 546 -2.96 0.22 -10.69
C LEU A 546 -1.96 -0.78 -11.27
N LEU A 547 -0.81 -0.29 -11.75
CA LEU A 547 0.30 -1.13 -12.21
C LEU A 547 0.78 -2.07 -11.09
N TYR A 548 1.03 -1.54 -9.88
CA TYR A 548 1.43 -2.34 -8.72
C TYR A 548 0.37 -3.39 -8.33
N ALA A 549 -0.90 -3.01 -8.24
CA ALA A 549 -2.00 -3.90 -7.85
C ALA A 549 -2.14 -5.08 -8.83
N ARG A 550 -2.07 -4.80 -10.14
CA ARG A 550 -2.13 -5.82 -11.19
C ARG A 550 -0.88 -6.71 -11.15
N LEU A 551 0.33 -6.14 -11.20
CA LEU A 551 1.57 -6.92 -11.16
C LEU A 551 1.70 -7.78 -9.91
N SER A 552 1.39 -7.24 -8.73
CA SER A 552 1.45 -7.98 -7.48
C SER A 552 0.48 -9.17 -7.46
N SER A 553 -0.65 -9.07 -8.16
CA SER A 553 -1.64 -10.15 -8.26
C SER A 553 -1.22 -11.21 -9.28
N VAL A 554 -0.70 -10.79 -10.44
CA VAL A 554 -0.18 -11.67 -11.49
C VAL A 554 1.04 -12.47 -11.00
N VAL A 555 2.02 -11.78 -10.41
CA VAL A 555 3.24 -12.42 -9.87
C VAL A 555 2.88 -13.39 -8.75
N GLN A 556 1.95 -13.04 -7.85
CA GLN A 556 1.49 -13.96 -6.80
C GLN A 556 0.84 -15.23 -7.36
N LEU A 557 -0.02 -15.12 -8.38
CA LEU A 557 -0.63 -16.30 -9.04
C LEU A 557 0.43 -17.21 -9.68
N ASP A 558 1.33 -16.63 -10.48
CA ASP A 558 2.38 -17.41 -11.17
C ASP A 558 3.39 -18.03 -10.20
N SER A 559 3.64 -17.37 -9.06
CA SER A 559 4.48 -17.85 -7.95
C SER A 559 3.86 -19.11 -7.31
N ASP A 560 2.55 -19.12 -7.09
CA ASP A 560 1.83 -20.28 -6.57
C ASP A 560 1.62 -21.40 -7.61
N ASP A 561 1.39 -21.07 -8.88
CA ASP A 561 1.34 -22.03 -10.01
C ASP A 561 2.69 -22.73 -10.24
N ALA A 562 3.81 -21.99 -10.18
CA ALA A 562 5.14 -22.57 -10.29
C ALA A 562 5.46 -23.49 -9.08
N ARG A 563 5.10 -23.10 -7.86
CA ARG A 563 5.20 -23.98 -6.66
C ARG A 563 4.36 -25.25 -6.80
N TYR A 564 3.16 -25.16 -7.38
CA TYR A 564 2.32 -26.32 -7.65
C TYR A 564 2.93 -27.22 -8.73
N SER A 565 3.44 -26.64 -9.82
CA SER A 565 4.13 -27.34 -10.91
C SER A 565 5.34 -28.13 -10.41
N ILE A 566 6.13 -27.58 -9.47
CA ILE A 566 7.24 -28.30 -8.81
C ILE A 566 6.75 -29.55 -8.07
N ARG A 567 5.61 -29.48 -7.35
CA ARG A 567 5.03 -30.63 -6.64
C ARG A 567 4.51 -31.70 -7.59
N GLN A 568 4.14 -31.32 -8.80
CA GLN A 568 3.65 -32.23 -9.84
C GLN A 568 4.73 -32.70 -10.81
N ALA A 569 5.98 -32.24 -10.72
CA ALA A 569 6.99 -32.53 -11.74
C ALA A 569 7.31 -34.04 -11.84
N TRP A 570 7.25 -34.56 -13.07
CA TRP A 570 7.30 -36.00 -13.39
C TRP A 570 8.70 -36.47 -13.78
N SER A 571 9.46 -35.63 -14.50
CA SER A 571 10.85 -35.86 -14.85
C SER A 571 11.78 -34.84 -14.19
N SER A 572 13.08 -35.15 -14.16
CA SER A 572 14.11 -34.19 -13.75
C SER A 572 14.15 -32.94 -14.63
N SER A 573 13.77 -33.05 -15.91
CA SER A 573 13.69 -31.92 -16.85
C SER A 573 12.51 -30.99 -16.52
N ASP A 574 11.34 -31.55 -16.20
CA ASP A 574 10.16 -30.77 -15.83
C ASP A 574 10.36 -30.09 -14.49
N LEU A 575 10.98 -30.79 -13.53
CA LEU A 575 11.31 -30.26 -12.21
C LEU A 575 12.28 -29.09 -12.30
N GLU A 576 13.31 -29.21 -13.15
CA GLU A 576 14.29 -28.16 -13.38
C GLU A 576 13.64 -26.93 -14.07
N THR A 577 12.79 -27.16 -15.07
CA THR A 577 12.03 -26.09 -15.74
C THR A 577 11.08 -25.37 -14.78
N ALA A 578 10.36 -26.11 -13.91
CA ALA A 578 9.45 -25.54 -12.93
C ALA A 578 10.17 -24.76 -11.83
N LYS A 579 11.36 -25.21 -11.39
CA LYS A 579 12.25 -24.46 -10.50
C LYS A 579 12.73 -23.15 -11.13
N GLN A 580 13.27 -23.21 -12.35
CA GLN A 580 13.73 -22.01 -13.06
C GLN A 580 12.61 -20.98 -13.26
N ARG A 581 11.38 -21.42 -13.53
CA ARG A 581 10.20 -20.54 -13.55
C ARG A 581 9.92 -19.93 -12.17
N LEU A 582 9.94 -20.72 -11.10
CA LEU A 582 9.72 -20.20 -9.74
C LEU A 582 10.79 -19.17 -9.33
N ASP A 583 12.07 -19.49 -9.52
CA ASP A 583 13.19 -18.60 -9.18
C ASP A 583 13.11 -17.27 -9.95
N THR A 584 12.69 -17.32 -11.21
CA THR A 584 12.45 -16.13 -12.03
C THR A 584 11.29 -15.28 -11.49
N VAL A 585 10.15 -15.91 -11.17
CA VAL A 585 8.95 -15.19 -10.69
C VAL A 585 9.18 -14.62 -9.28
N GLU A 586 9.84 -15.34 -8.37
CA GLU A 586 10.17 -14.83 -7.04
C GLU A 586 11.21 -13.70 -7.07
N SER A 587 12.13 -13.71 -8.04
CA SER A 587 13.03 -12.58 -8.30
C SER A 587 12.27 -11.34 -8.76
N LEU A 588 11.27 -11.49 -9.64
CA LEU A 588 10.36 -10.41 -10.02
C LEU A 588 9.50 -9.93 -8.83
N GLU A 589 9.02 -10.84 -7.99
CA GLU A 589 8.27 -10.52 -6.76
C GLU A 589 9.11 -9.68 -5.79
N THR A 590 10.35 -10.09 -5.55
CA THR A 590 11.32 -9.38 -4.71
C THR A 590 11.62 -7.98 -5.25
N SER A 591 11.84 -7.87 -6.57
CA SER A 591 12.07 -6.60 -7.25
C SER A 591 10.86 -5.66 -7.18
N LEU A 592 9.65 -6.19 -7.37
CA LEU A 592 8.40 -5.44 -7.27
C LEU A 592 8.15 -4.94 -5.84
N ASN A 593 8.38 -5.79 -4.84
CA ASN A 593 8.26 -5.44 -3.43
C ASN A 593 9.30 -4.39 -3.02
N ALA A 594 10.53 -4.46 -3.53
CA ALA A 594 11.54 -3.42 -3.31
C ALA A 594 11.15 -2.08 -3.96
N ALA A 595 10.67 -2.10 -5.21
CA ALA A 595 10.20 -0.90 -5.90
C ALA A 595 8.97 -0.26 -5.22
N TRP A 596 8.04 -1.08 -4.71
CA TRP A 596 6.89 -0.60 -3.94
C TRP A 596 7.30 -0.07 -2.57
N LYS A 597 8.16 -0.77 -1.82
CA LYS A 597 8.69 -0.33 -0.52
C LYS A 597 9.33 1.06 -0.62
N HIS A 598 10.09 1.33 -1.67
CA HIS A 598 10.70 2.64 -1.94
C HIS A 598 9.67 3.78 -2.13
N LEU A 599 8.39 3.48 -2.41
CA LEU A 599 7.32 4.49 -2.49
C LEU A 599 6.64 4.78 -1.13
N ARG A 600 6.77 3.90 -0.13
CA ARG A 600 5.98 3.88 1.12
C ARG A 600 6.51 4.83 2.20
N TRP A 601 6.53 6.13 1.88
CA TRP A 601 7.02 7.21 2.78
C TRP A 601 6.48 7.15 4.21
N LEU A 602 5.23 6.70 4.41
CA LEU A 602 4.60 6.66 5.72
C LEU A 602 5.34 5.71 6.67
N LEU A 603 5.86 4.58 6.19
CA LEU A 603 6.61 3.64 7.04
C LEU A 603 7.91 4.28 7.54
N ASP A 604 8.59 5.05 6.69
CA ASP A 604 9.85 5.72 7.03
C ASP A 604 9.61 6.79 8.11
N VAL A 605 8.54 7.59 7.98
CA VAL A 605 8.10 8.55 9.02
C VAL A 605 7.67 7.84 10.30
N MET A 606 7.00 6.67 10.22
CA MET A 606 6.61 5.88 11.39
C MET A 606 7.81 5.27 12.12
N ASN A 607 8.85 4.86 11.40
CA ASN A 607 10.10 4.35 11.98
C ASN A 607 10.84 5.48 12.71
N PHE A 608 11.05 6.62 12.03
CA PHE A 608 11.59 7.85 12.65
C PHE A 608 10.78 8.30 13.89
N ALA A 609 9.46 8.14 13.86
CA ALA A 609 8.60 8.44 15.02
C ALA A 609 8.90 7.53 16.22
N ARG A 610 9.27 6.26 16.01
CA ARG A 610 9.57 5.29 17.08
C ARG A 610 11.02 5.32 17.56
N GLU A 611 11.92 5.84 16.76
CA GLU A 611 13.33 5.95 17.12
C GLU A 611 13.52 6.81 18.37
N ARG A 612 13.75 6.14 19.49
CA ARG A 612 14.31 6.75 20.70
C ARG A 612 15.76 7.09 20.38
N LEU A 613 16.02 8.36 20.09
CA LEU A 613 17.38 8.91 20.06
C LEU A 613 18.13 8.44 21.31
N PHE A 614 19.38 7.98 21.15
CA PHE A 614 20.21 7.43 22.23
C PHE A 614 20.50 8.48 23.32
N GLN A 615 19.57 8.66 24.27
CA GLN A 615 19.75 9.47 25.48
C GLN A 615 20.34 8.63 26.62
N THR A 616 21.46 7.95 26.36
CA THR A 616 22.20 7.23 27.41
C THR A 616 23.70 7.48 27.29
N GLN A 617 24.28 8.05 28.34
CA GLN A 617 25.73 8.19 28.59
C GLN A 617 26.53 9.04 27.60
N VAL A 618 26.75 10.31 27.95
CA VAL A 618 28.02 11.00 27.66
C VAL A 618 28.61 11.51 28.98
N SER A 619 29.38 10.64 29.62
CA SER A 619 30.38 11.05 30.62
C SER A 619 31.72 11.20 29.91
N ASN A 620 32.30 12.40 29.95
CA ASN A 620 33.69 12.76 29.60
C ASN A 620 34.54 11.75 28.80
N SER A 621 34.68 11.94 27.48
CA SER A 621 35.93 12.43 26.87
C SER A 621 35.95 12.24 25.34
N ASN A 622 36.22 13.34 24.61
CA ASN A 622 36.82 13.40 23.28
C ASN A 622 36.30 12.44 22.17
N CYS A 623 35.02 12.54 21.84
CA CYS A 623 34.61 12.54 20.42
C CYS A 623 33.43 13.51 20.19
N SER A 624 33.44 14.21 19.06
CA SER A 624 32.58 15.35 18.69
C SER A 624 32.61 15.42 17.16
N LYS A 625 31.57 15.64 16.34
CA LYS A 625 30.17 16.12 16.47
C LYS A 625 29.40 15.59 15.21
N SER A 626 28.07 15.57 15.10
CA SER A 626 26.95 15.81 16.05
C SER A 626 25.62 15.39 15.38
N ALA A 627 24.67 14.88 16.16
CA ALA A 627 23.25 14.78 15.78
C ALA A 627 22.42 15.39 16.91
N SER A 628 21.95 16.63 16.74
CA SER A 628 21.40 17.41 17.84
C SER A 628 20.24 18.33 17.44
N ASN A 629 19.06 17.96 17.95
CA ASN A 629 18.01 18.86 18.41
C ASN A 629 17.48 19.93 17.43
N SER A 630 16.53 19.53 16.58
CA SER A 630 15.47 20.44 16.09
C SER A 630 14.44 20.76 17.21
N GLN A 631 14.93 21.25 18.35
CA GLN A 631 14.07 21.73 19.44
C GLN A 631 13.46 23.09 19.07
N LEU A 632 12.13 23.21 19.20
CA LEU A 632 11.39 24.45 18.96
C LEU A 632 11.55 25.46 20.12
N GLU A 633 12.78 25.80 20.51
CA GLU A 633 13.06 26.92 21.41
C GLU A 633 13.37 28.21 20.64
N MET A 634 12.51 29.23 20.79
CA MET A 634 12.84 30.62 20.47
C MET A 634 12.53 31.49 21.70
N LYS A 635 13.56 31.81 22.47
CA LYS A 635 13.44 32.73 23.62
C LYS A 635 13.48 34.18 23.13
N SER A 636 12.50 34.98 23.58
CA SER A 636 12.49 36.43 23.39
C SER A 636 13.49 37.09 24.35
N ALA A 637 14.18 38.13 23.90
CA ALA A 637 15.18 38.81 24.71
C ALA A 637 14.55 39.86 25.65
N LYS A 638 14.83 39.79 26.96
CA LYS A 638 15.37 40.90 27.79
C LYS A 638 15.47 40.58 29.29
N SER A 639 16.38 41.33 29.93
CA SER A 639 16.57 41.59 31.37
C SER A 639 17.31 40.53 32.21
N ASN A 640 18.37 41.00 32.86
CA ASN A 640 19.16 40.29 33.86
C ASN A 640 18.54 40.49 35.25
N SER A 641 18.63 39.48 36.12
CA SER A 641 18.74 39.68 37.57
C SER A 641 19.55 38.54 38.17
N LEU A 642 20.53 38.88 39.01
CA LEU A 642 21.20 37.91 39.87
C LEU A 642 20.19 37.39 40.91
N LEU A 643 20.34 36.13 41.31
CA LEU A 643 20.56 35.68 42.70
C LEU A 643 20.81 34.17 42.71
N GLN A 644 21.61 33.68 43.67
CA GLN A 644 22.19 32.33 43.67
C GLN A 644 21.89 31.58 44.98
N LEU A 645 21.68 30.25 44.86
CA LEU A 645 21.90 29.21 45.90
C LEU A 645 20.90 29.14 47.09
N PRO A 646 20.83 27.99 47.83
CA PRO A 646 21.68 26.78 47.76
C PRO A 646 20.96 25.41 47.62
N ASP A 647 21.77 24.37 47.38
CA ASP A 647 21.42 22.94 47.40
C ASP A 647 20.94 22.41 48.77
N SER A 648 20.20 21.30 48.75
CA SER A 648 20.09 20.38 49.89
C SER A 648 20.29 18.91 49.47
N LYS A 649 20.91 18.11 50.34
CA LYS A 649 21.62 16.88 49.99
C LYS A 649 20.78 15.61 50.10
N LEU A 650 20.93 14.74 49.08
CA LEU A 650 21.33 13.33 49.18
C LEU A 650 20.76 12.46 50.34
N VAL A 651 19.91 11.49 49.99
CA VAL A 651 19.79 10.20 50.71
C VAL A 651 19.84 9.05 49.68
N LYS A 652 20.60 7.99 49.98
CA LYS A 652 20.74 6.76 49.17
C LYS A 652 20.53 5.52 50.04
N SER A 653 19.69 4.59 49.60
CA SER A 653 19.77 3.15 49.92
C SER A 653 19.09 2.35 48.80
N ARG A 654 19.78 1.64 47.89
CA ARG A 654 20.54 0.36 48.00
C ARG A 654 19.66 -0.90 48.17
N GLY A 655 19.71 -1.79 47.17
CA GLY A 655 19.25 -3.19 47.21
C GLY A 655 18.15 -3.54 46.20
N SER A 656 18.14 -4.65 45.45
CA SER A 656 19.19 -5.31 44.65
C SER A 656 18.57 -6.53 43.92
N TRP A 657 18.41 -6.49 42.58
CA TRP A 657 18.41 -7.61 41.58
C TRP A 657 17.55 -8.89 41.82
N PRO A 658 17.29 -9.76 40.81
CA PRO A 658 17.73 -9.73 39.41
C PRO A 658 16.60 -9.65 38.36
N GLY A 659 16.93 -9.20 37.14
CA GLY A 659 16.04 -9.24 35.98
C GLY A 659 16.46 -10.31 34.95
N PRO A 660 15.55 -10.80 34.08
CA PRO A 660 15.90 -11.62 32.92
C PRO A 660 16.45 -10.75 31.77
N GLY A 661 17.42 -11.30 31.04
CA GLY A 661 18.27 -10.59 30.09
C GLY A 661 17.60 -9.92 28.88
N LEU A 662 18.39 -9.04 28.24
CA LEU A 662 18.10 -8.46 26.93
C LEU A 662 17.90 -9.57 25.90
N ASN A 663 16.68 -9.70 25.37
CA ASN A 663 16.38 -10.27 24.05
C ASN A 663 14.95 -9.87 23.65
N SER A 664 14.77 -8.60 23.26
CA SER A 664 13.52 -8.13 22.63
C SER A 664 13.83 -7.07 21.58
N MET A 665 14.46 -7.52 20.50
CA MET A 665 14.75 -6.75 19.30
C MET A 665 14.61 -7.72 18.12
N ARG A 666 13.74 -7.37 17.14
CA ARG A 666 13.16 -8.19 16.03
C ARG A 666 11.70 -8.63 16.23
N THR A 667 10.77 -7.68 16.24
CA THR A 667 9.31 -7.94 16.14
C THR A 667 8.58 -6.92 15.24
N LEU A 668 9.27 -6.32 14.27
CA LEU A 668 8.68 -5.34 13.34
C LEU A 668 9.05 -5.57 11.85
N GLU A 669 9.69 -6.71 11.55
CA GLU A 669 9.99 -7.16 10.17
C GLU A 669 9.06 -8.30 9.69
N SER A 670 8.04 -8.68 10.49
CA SER A 670 7.16 -9.82 10.19
C SER A 670 5.69 -9.40 10.04
N VAL A 671 5.37 -8.76 8.90
CA VAL A 671 4.01 -8.71 8.33
C VAL A 671 4.07 -8.91 6.81
N CYS A 672 4.74 -10.00 6.42
CA CYS A 672 4.65 -10.69 5.12
C CYS A 672 4.89 -12.18 5.42
N PRO A 673 4.12 -13.13 4.84
CA PRO A 673 4.31 -14.56 5.11
C PRO A 673 5.48 -15.13 4.30
N GLU A 674 6.72 -14.87 4.74
CA GLU A 674 7.89 -15.54 4.21
C GLU A 674 8.09 -16.90 4.88
N ILE A 675 7.98 -17.98 4.09
CA ILE A 675 8.32 -19.34 4.53
C ILE A 675 9.85 -19.47 4.50
N SER A 676 10.43 -19.81 5.65
CA SER A 676 11.87 -19.99 5.84
C SER A 676 12.47 -20.98 4.83
N ARG A 677 13.50 -20.54 4.11
CA ARG A 677 14.45 -21.40 3.38
C ARG A 677 15.75 -21.48 4.15
N SER A 678 16.27 -22.70 4.29
CA SER A 678 17.61 -22.95 4.81
C SER A 678 18.26 -24.08 4.02
N GLU A 679 19.18 -23.75 3.12
CA GLU A 679 20.33 -24.57 2.70
C GLU A 679 21.12 -23.83 1.60
N GLN A 680 22.26 -23.23 1.95
CA GLN A 680 23.39 -23.08 1.02
C GLN A 680 24.72 -23.10 1.79
N TYR A 681 25.52 -24.12 1.48
CA TYR A 681 26.99 -24.15 1.36
C TYR A 681 27.86 -23.32 2.31
N LEU A 682 28.57 -24.03 3.20
CA LEU A 682 29.97 -23.71 3.53
C LEU A 682 30.82 -25.00 3.54
N SER A 683 31.60 -25.21 2.48
CA SER A 683 32.70 -26.18 2.46
C SER A 683 34.02 -25.43 2.70
N PRO A 684 34.81 -25.74 3.76
CA PRO A 684 36.18 -25.26 3.87
C PRO A 684 37.15 -26.14 3.05
N PRO A 685 38.27 -25.59 2.55
CA PRO A 685 39.25 -26.33 1.77
C PRO A 685 40.14 -27.23 2.65
N ALA A 686 40.76 -28.23 2.01
CA ALA A 686 41.65 -29.17 2.67
C ALA A 686 42.99 -28.55 3.11
N HIS A 687 43.55 -29.08 4.20
CA HIS A 687 44.99 -29.14 4.40
C HIS A 687 45.35 -30.41 5.18
N ASP A 688 46.33 -31.15 4.67
CA ASP A 688 46.71 -32.46 5.18
C ASP A 688 47.37 -32.42 6.57
N ARG A 689 47.08 -33.45 7.38
CA ARG A 689 48.13 -34.07 8.21
C ARG A 689 47.83 -35.52 8.55
N GLU A 690 48.91 -36.27 8.71
CA GLU A 690 48.99 -37.70 8.43
C GLU A 690 49.22 -38.55 9.69
N TYR A 691 48.91 -39.85 9.60
CA TYR A 691 49.31 -40.96 10.48
C TYR A 691 48.83 -41.04 11.95
N GLY A 692 48.52 -42.27 12.39
CA GLY A 692 48.49 -42.63 13.82
C GLY A 692 47.68 -43.87 14.25
N LEU A 693 47.91 -45.07 13.69
CA LEU A 693 47.31 -46.30 14.26
C LEU A 693 47.91 -46.65 15.64
N ALA A 694 47.07 -47.07 16.62
CA ALA A 694 47.00 -48.48 17.09
C ALA A 694 46.57 -48.72 18.57
N LYS A 695 45.74 -49.78 18.75
CA LYS A 695 45.67 -50.77 19.87
C LYS A 695 45.05 -50.42 21.26
N LYS A 696 43.84 -50.97 21.46
CA LYS A 696 43.44 -52.00 22.46
C LYS A 696 43.92 -51.87 23.94
N LYS A 697 42.97 -51.84 24.91
CA LYS A 697 42.48 -53.03 25.68
C LYS A 697 41.44 -52.75 26.82
N SER A 698 40.36 -53.54 26.84
CA SER A 698 39.64 -54.22 27.96
C SER A 698 39.35 -53.61 29.37
N CYS A 699 38.06 -53.75 29.76
CA CYS A 699 37.48 -54.19 31.06
C CYS A 699 37.34 -53.26 32.30
N SER A 700 36.08 -53.14 32.77
CA SER A 700 35.48 -53.38 34.12
C SER A 700 36.37 -53.54 35.38
N SER A 701 35.94 -53.27 36.63
CA SER A 701 34.59 -53.24 37.27
C SER A 701 34.57 -52.47 38.62
N GLU A 702 33.40 -52.46 39.31
CA GLU A 702 33.18 -52.37 40.79
C GLU A 702 33.46 -51.03 41.52
N THR A 703 32.45 -50.30 42.04
CA THR A 703 31.55 -50.47 43.22
C THR A 703 32.17 -50.20 44.61
N SER A 704 31.49 -49.36 45.40
CA SER A 704 31.50 -49.44 46.88
C SER A 704 30.18 -48.93 47.48
N ASN A 705 29.64 -49.69 48.43
CA ASN A 705 28.59 -49.29 49.39
C ASN A 705 29.28 -48.48 50.54
N ASP A 706 28.67 -48.02 51.64
CA ASP A 706 27.45 -48.47 52.33
C ASP A 706 26.89 -47.39 53.29
N SER A 707 25.78 -47.73 53.94
CA SER A 707 24.88 -46.94 54.76
C SER A 707 25.23 -46.95 56.25
N LYS A 708 24.73 -45.99 57.05
CA LYS A 708 24.22 -46.28 58.41
C LYS A 708 23.45 -45.14 59.12
N ASP A 709 22.46 -45.61 59.88
CA ASP A 709 21.82 -45.06 61.10
C ASP A 709 20.87 -43.82 61.03
N GLU A 710 19.60 -44.11 61.34
CA GLU A 710 18.43 -43.27 61.72
C GLU A 710 18.45 -42.91 63.24
N PRO A 711 17.47 -42.19 63.85
CA PRO A 711 16.28 -41.47 63.31
C PRO A 711 16.14 -39.99 63.78
N GLU A 712 15.14 -39.24 63.27
CA GLU A 712 14.04 -38.64 64.07
C GLU A 712 13.09 -37.67 63.30
N PHE A 713 11.81 -37.72 63.70
CA PHE A 713 10.68 -36.79 63.49
C PHE A 713 9.95 -36.63 62.11
N ASN A 714 8.78 -37.28 62.09
CA ASN A 714 7.51 -36.99 61.39
C ASN A 714 7.08 -35.48 61.50
N GLU A 715 6.08 -34.95 60.76
CA GLU A 715 4.88 -35.61 60.21
C GLU A 715 4.22 -34.82 59.06
N GLY A 716 3.41 -35.51 58.22
CA GLY A 716 2.56 -34.87 57.21
C GLY A 716 1.56 -35.80 56.52
N GLN A 717 0.36 -35.92 57.10
CA GLN A 717 -0.99 -36.11 56.50
C GLN A 717 -1.10 -36.70 55.07
N SER A 718 -2.02 -37.63 54.74
CA SER A 718 -3.38 -37.86 55.27
C SER A 718 -3.94 -39.23 54.82
N SER A 719 -5.05 -39.68 55.43
CA SER A 719 -5.79 -40.89 55.04
C SER A 719 -7.29 -40.59 54.83
N ASP A 720 -7.74 -40.75 53.58
CA ASP A 720 -8.74 -41.75 53.17
C ASP A 720 -10.06 -41.96 53.97
N LEU A 721 -11.22 -41.86 53.26
CA LEU A 721 -12.14 -42.97 52.88
C LEU A 721 -13.67 -42.70 52.94
N THR A 722 -14.40 -43.41 52.05
CA THR A 722 -15.85 -43.81 52.09
C THR A 722 -16.94 -42.71 51.88
N ASP A 723 -18.15 -42.95 51.31
CA ASP A 723 -18.83 -44.21 50.91
C ASP A 723 -20.02 -44.04 49.89
N LEU A 724 -20.68 -45.17 49.54
CA LEU A 724 -22.13 -45.40 49.27
C LEU A 724 -22.80 -45.17 47.87
N SER A 725 -22.78 -46.25 47.08
CA SER A 725 -23.91 -46.98 46.42
C SER A 725 -25.23 -46.32 45.91
N SER A 726 -25.75 -46.81 44.78
CA SER A 726 -26.99 -47.65 44.71
C SER A 726 -27.35 -48.14 43.28
N LYS A 727 -28.27 -49.11 43.14
CA LYS A 727 -28.59 -49.88 41.91
C LYS A 727 -30.10 -49.80 41.57
N THR A 728 -30.50 -49.98 40.30
CA THR A 728 -31.65 -50.86 39.92
C THR A 728 -31.67 -51.28 38.44
N ASN A 729 -32.42 -52.35 38.12
CA ASN A 729 -32.42 -53.09 36.83
C ASN A 729 -33.67 -52.81 35.96
N HIS A 730 -33.61 -53.12 34.65
CA HIS A 730 -34.50 -54.13 34.05
C HIS A 730 -34.04 -54.66 32.68
N LEU A 731 -34.47 -55.88 32.33
CA LEU A 731 -34.13 -56.64 31.11
C LEU A 731 -35.28 -56.65 30.08
N THR A 732 -34.98 -56.75 28.78
CA THR A 732 -35.45 -57.85 27.87
C THR A 732 -34.82 -57.80 26.46
N ALA A 733 -34.47 -58.99 25.94
CA ALA A 733 -33.93 -59.31 24.60
C ALA A 733 -34.81 -58.81 23.41
N LYS A 734 -34.34 -58.69 22.15
CA LYS A 734 -33.64 -59.70 21.33
C LYS A 734 -33.11 -59.15 19.98
N ASP A 735 -32.16 -59.88 19.39
CA ASP A 735 -31.30 -59.57 18.23
C ASP A 735 -31.94 -59.10 16.91
N VAL A 736 -31.28 -58.12 16.24
CA VAL A 736 -30.86 -58.19 14.82
C VAL A 736 -29.55 -57.39 14.66
N ASN A 737 -28.55 -57.94 13.98
CA ASN A 737 -27.25 -57.30 13.76
C ASN A 737 -27.35 -56.01 12.91
N LYS A 738 -26.85 -54.91 13.47
CA LYS A 738 -26.35 -53.73 12.74
C LYS A 738 -24.98 -53.37 13.28
N VAL A 739 -24.04 -53.11 12.38
CA VAL A 739 -22.75 -52.49 12.71
C VAL A 739 -22.85 -51.05 12.23
N ASP A 740 -23.23 -50.16 13.14
CA ASP A 740 -23.12 -48.73 12.94
C ASP A 740 -22.03 -48.18 13.87
N ASP A 741 -21.29 -47.25 13.29
CA ASP A 741 -20.35 -46.28 13.84
C ASP A 741 -20.76 -45.67 15.20
N GLU A 742 -19.79 -45.35 16.06
CA GLU A 742 -19.77 -44.11 16.86
C GLU A 742 -18.43 -43.95 17.60
N GLY A 743 -18.05 -42.70 17.86
CA GLY A 743 -16.72 -42.32 18.29
C GLY A 743 -16.45 -42.44 19.79
N PHE A 744 -15.16 -42.38 20.15
CA PHE A 744 -14.74 -42.01 21.49
C PHE A 744 -13.94 -40.71 21.46
N SER A 745 -14.50 -39.68 22.09
CA SER A 745 -13.86 -38.40 22.33
C SER A 745 -12.85 -38.50 23.47
N ASP A 746 -11.61 -38.08 23.24
CA ASP A 746 -10.71 -37.61 24.30
C ASP A 746 -10.37 -36.15 24.03
N ALA A 747 -10.92 -35.27 24.87
CA ALA A 747 -10.67 -33.84 24.87
C ALA A 747 -9.80 -33.47 26.08
N THR A 748 -8.54 -33.91 26.08
CA THR A 748 -7.55 -33.45 27.07
C THR A 748 -6.78 -32.26 26.50
N MET A 749 -7.21 -31.02 26.82
CA MET A 749 -6.45 -29.82 26.46
C MET A 749 -5.14 -29.75 27.25
N LYS A 750 -4.02 -30.02 26.57
CA LYS A 750 -2.68 -29.62 27.03
C LYS A 750 -2.17 -28.48 26.16
N SER A 751 -1.65 -27.45 26.83
CA SER A 751 -1.00 -26.29 26.21
C SER A 751 0.01 -26.70 25.13
N GLU A 752 -0.26 -26.38 23.87
CA GLU A 752 0.69 -26.59 22.78
C GLU A 752 1.89 -25.65 22.94
N SER A 753 3.01 -26.20 23.42
CA SER A 753 4.31 -25.57 23.19
C SER A 753 4.61 -25.56 21.69
N LEU A 754 5.11 -24.44 21.17
CA LEU A 754 5.52 -24.27 19.76
C LEU A 754 6.41 -25.43 19.29
N VAL A 755 5.83 -26.39 18.56
CA VAL A 755 6.58 -27.45 17.88
C VAL A 755 7.16 -26.86 16.58
N PRO A 756 8.47 -27.02 16.31
CA PRO A 756 9.05 -26.52 15.06
C PRO A 756 8.34 -27.10 13.84
N VAL A 757 8.04 -26.26 12.85
CA VAL A 757 7.49 -26.72 11.57
C VAL A 757 8.48 -27.69 10.93
N PRO A 758 8.07 -28.92 10.54
CA PRO A 758 8.96 -29.86 9.86
C PRO A 758 9.54 -29.24 8.58
N ALA A 759 10.74 -29.65 8.17
CA ALA A 759 11.24 -29.35 6.83
C ALA A 759 10.47 -30.16 5.76
N PRO A 760 10.44 -29.74 4.48
CA PRO A 760 9.99 -30.59 3.38
C PRO A 760 10.77 -31.91 3.35
N GLY A 761 10.10 -33.02 3.03
CA GLY A 761 10.67 -34.36 3.15
C GLY A 761 10.34 -35.26 1.97
N ILE A 762 11.16 -36.29 1.77
CA ILE A 762 10.88 -37.37 0.81
C ILE A 762 10.29 -38.53 1.60
N ILE A 763 9.11 -39.02 1.19
CA ILE A 763 8.56 -40.28 1.68
C ILE A 763 8.61 -41.34 0.58
N GLU A 764 8.96 -42.57 0.94
CA GLU A 764 8.81 -43.73 0.06
C GLU A 764 7.50 -44.45 0.41
N VAL A 765 6.63 -44.60 -0.58
CA VAL A 765 5.30 -45.21 -0.44
C VAL A 765 5.25 -46.45 -1.31
N CYS A 766 4.74 -47.56 -0.76
CA CYS A 766 4.59 -48.84 -1.45
C CYS A 766 3.12 -49.12 -1.82
N ALA A 767 2.89 -49.75 -2.97
CA ALA A 767 1.55 -50.21 -3.36
C ALA A 767 1.27 -51.56 -2.69
N ALA A 768 0.32 -51.59 -1.76
CA ALA A 768 -0.19 -52.79 -1.10
C ALA A 768 -1.50 -53.26 -1.77
N TYR A 769 -1.43 -53.44 -3.09
CA TYR A 769 -2.47 -54.01 -3.96
C TYR A 769 -1.80 -54.45 -5.28
N ASP A 770 -2.48 -55.20 -6.13
CA ASP A 770 -1.92 -55.58 -7.43
C ASP A 770 -1.89 -54.39 -8.40
N THR A 771 -0.69 -54.04 -8.86
CA THR A 771 -0.41 -52.94 -9.78
C THR A 771 -0.10 -53.41 -11.21
N GLY A 772 0.06 -54.71 -11.45
CA GLY A 772 0.64 -55.24 -12.70
C GLY A 772 2.10 -54.81 -12.96
N LEU A 773 2.78 -54.23 -11.96
CA LEU A 773 4.19 -53.81 -12.00
C LEU A 773 5.05 -54.72 -11.10
N PRO A 774 6.39 -54.72 -11.26
CA PRO A 774 7.27 -55.51 -10.40
C PRO A 774 7.02 -55.24 -8.91
N HIS A 775 6.86 -56.31 -8.14
CA HIS A 775 6.45 -56.26 -6.75
C HIS A 775 7.66 -56.45 -5.80
N PRO A 776 7.79 -55.67 -4.72
CA PRO A 776 6.95 -54.54 -4.31
C PRO A 776 7.18 -53.31 -5.20
N THR A 777 6.09 -52.65 -5.61
CA THR A 777 6.19 -51.38 -6.35
C THR A 777 6.21 -50.21 -5.35
N SER A 778 7.29 -49.41 -5.33
CA SER A 778 7.40 -48.19 -4.53
C SER A 778 7.63 -46.94 -5.37
N LEU A 779 7.20 -45.79 -4.84
CA LEU A 779 7.45 -44.46 -5.39
C LEU A 779 7.97 -43.53 -4.29
N LYS A 780 8.91 -42.66 -4.66
CA LYS A 780 9.45 -41.62 -3.75
C LYS A 780 8.78 -40.29 -4.07
N LEU A 781 8.02 -39.76 -3.11
CA LEU A 781 7.24 -38.54 -3.23
C LEU A 781 7.88 -37.44 -2.39
N HIS A 782 8.08 -36.27 -2.99
CA HIS A 782 8.45 -35.04 -2.28
C HIS A 782 7.18 -34.42 -1.69
N ILE A 783 7.13 -34.27 -0.37
CA ILE A 783 5.97 -33.73 0.35
C ILE A 783 6.34 -32.54 1.23
N SER A 784 5.42 -31.59 1.36
CA SER A 784 5.56 -30.43 2.24
C SER A 784 4.92 -30.69 3.62
N PRO A 785 5.21 -29.86 4.64
CA PRO A 785 4.56 -29.93 5.95
C PRO A 785 3.05 -29.67 5.90
N THR A 786 2.55 -29.15 4.77
CA THR A 786 1.12 -28.90 4.51
C THR A 786 0.45 -30.00 3.71
N THR A 787 1.19 -30.90 3.05
CA THR A 787 0.63 -31.98 2.23
C THR A 787 -0.16 -32.97 3.09
N SER A 788 -1.40 -33.24 2.67
CA SER A 788 -2.35 -34.16 3.28
C SER A 788 -2.21 -35.59 2.73
N ALA A 789 -2.71 -36.57 3.49
CA ALA A 789 -2.71 -37.98 3.08
C ALA A 789 -3.50 -38.21 1.78
N ARG A 790 -4.60 -37.48 1.56
CA ARG A 790 -5.39 -37.53 0.33
C ARG A 790 -4.60 -37.05 -0.89
N GLU A 791 -3.83 -35.97 -0.75
CA GLU A 791 -2.93 -35.51 -1.82
C GLU A 791 -1.84 -36.55 -2.14
N VAL A 792 -1.28 -37.20 -1.11
CA VAL A 792 -0.30 -38.30 -1.30
C VAL A 792 -0.93 -39.49 -2.05
N VAL A 793 -2.14 -39.92 -1.67
CA VAL A 793 -2.88 -40.99 -2.37
C VAL A 793 -3.14 -40.61 -3.84
N GLN A 794 -3.61 -39.39 -4.08
CA GLN A 794 -3.90 -38.90 -5.42
C GLN A 794 -2.63 -38.86 -6.30
N LEU A 795 -1.53 -38.29 -5.81
CA LEU A 795 -0.26 -38.24 -6.52
C LEU A 795 0.27 -39.65 -6.84
N PHE A 796 0.22 -40.55 -5.86
CA PHE A 796 0.69 -41.93 -6.00
C PHE A 796 -0.10 -42.74 -7.04
N LEU A 797 -1.43 -42.66 -7.01
CA LEU A 797 -2.29 -43.36 -7.97
C LEU A 797 -2.16 -42.80 -9.39
N GLN A 798 -2.08 -41.47 -9.53
CA GLN A 798 -1.75 -40.84 -10.82
C GLN A 798 -0.40 -41.32 -11.34
N GLN A 799 0.62 -41.44 -10.47
CA GLN A 799 1.94 -41.92 -10.85
C GLN A 799 2.01 -43.39 -11.25
N LEU A 800 1.26 -44.26 -10.56
CA LEU A 800 1.17 -45.67 -10.93
C LEU A 800 0.39 -45.89 -12.22
N ASN A 801 -0.77 -45.26 -12.37
CA ASN A 801 -1.56 -45.33 -13.59
C ASN A 801 -0.73 -44.97 -14.84
N MET A 802 0.00 -43.84 -14.77
CA MET A 802 0.89 -43.42 -15.86
C MET A 802 2.02 -44.43 -16.10
N SER A 803 2.61 -44.97 -15.03
CA SER A 803 3.66 -45.99 -15.13
C SER A 803 3.20 -47.30 -15.77
N VAL A 804 1.95 -47.72 -15.53
CA VAL A 804 1.34 -48.90 -16.16
C VAL A 804 1.13 -48.67 -17.66
N VAL A 805 0.58 -47.51 -18.03
CA VAL A 805 0.36 -47.11 -19.43
C VAL A 805 1.67 -47.03 -20.21
N VAL A 806 2.65 -46.27 -19.71
CA VAL A 806 3.94 -46.05 -20.40
C VAL A 806 4.74 -47.35 -20.56
N LYS A 807 4.64 -48.30 -19.61
CA LYS A 807 5.33 -49.59 -19.68
C LYS A 807 4.55 -50.68 -20.43
N GLY A 808 3.39 -50.35 -21.00
CA GLY A 808 2.55 -51.30 -21.75
C GLY A 808 2.12 -52.51 -20.92
N LYS A 809 1.84 -52.32 -19.62
CA LYS A 809 1.46 -53.39 -18.70
C LYS A 809 -0.05 -53.50 -18.55
N THR A 810 -0.53 -54.72 -18.32
CA THR A 810 -1.96 -55.04 -18.13
C THR A 810 -2.43 -54.86 -16.68
N GLY A 811 -1.87 -53.88 -15.97
CA GLY A 811 -2.25 -53.55 -14.59
C GLY A 811 -3.55 -52.73 -14.54
N PRO A 812 -4.25 -52.70 -13.38
CA PRO A 812 -5.43 -51.87 -13.22
C PRO A 812 -5.07 -50.38 -13.27
N ILE A 813 -5.90 -49.60 -13.98
CA ILE A 813 -5.79 -48.14 -14.08
C ILE A 813 -7.05 -47.54 -13.46
N TYR A 814 -6.88 -46.77 -12.38
CA TYR A 814 -8.00 -46.23 -11.61
C TYR A 814 -8.32 -44.77 -12.04
N PRO A 815 -9.55 -44.42 -12.43
CA PRO A 815 -9.91 -43.03 -12.70
C PRO A 815 -9.89 -42.20 -11.40
N SER A 816 -9.76 -40.87 -11.52
CA SER A 816 -9.68 -39.97 -10.35
C SER A 816 -10.92 -40.01 -9.44
N THR A 817 -12.06 -40.45 -9.98
CA THR A 817 -13.30 -40.71 -9.23
C THR A 817 -13.17 -41.86 -8.23
N GLU A 818 -12.26 -42.80 -8.45
CA GLU A 818 -12.07 -44.00 -7.61
C GLU A 818 -10.93 -43.85 -6.59
N PHE A 819 -10.15 -42.77 -6.64
CA PHE A 819 -9.06 -42.52 -5.67
C PHE A 819 -9.54 -42.46 -4.22
N GLY A 820 -10.80 -42.08 -3.99
CA GLY A 820 -11.43 -42.09 -2.66
C GLY A 820 -11.54 -43.49 -2.03
N ASN A 821 -11.41 -44.56 -2.81
CA ASN A 821 -11.44 -45.95 -2.35
C ASN A 821 -10.11 -46.39 -1.70
N PHE A 822 -9.04 -45.61 -1.87
CA PHE A 822 -7.71 -45.89 -1.33
C PHE A 822 -7.42 -45.08 -0.08
N CYS A 823 -6.48 -45.57 0.74
CA CYS A 823 -6.00 -44.88 1.92
C CYS A 823 -4.47 -45.00 2.07
N LEU A 824 -3.85 -44.01 2.70
CA LEU A 824 -2.45 -44.03 3.09
C LEU A 824 -2.33 -44.59 4.52
N VAL A 825 -1.48 -45.59 4.71
CA VAL A 825 -1.25 -46.24 6.00
C VAL A 825 0.23 -46.23 6.35
N SER A 826 0.57 -46.02 7.62
CA SER A 826 1.93 -46.24 8.16
C SER A 826 1.98 -47.58 8.87
N VAL A 827 2.98 -48.42 8.57
CA VAL A 827 3.18 -49.74 9.18
C VAL A 827 4.48 -49.78 9.97
N THR A 828 4.37 -50.13 11.25
CA THR A 828 5.51 -50.33 12.16
C THR A 828 5.39 -51.69 12.84
N GLY A 829 6.24 -52.64 12.46
CA GLY A 829 6.20 -54.02 12.97
C GLY A 829 4.91 -54.73 12.54
N ALA A 830 4.17 -55.30 13.49
CA ALA A 830 2.90 -55.99 13.26
C ALA A 830 1.66 -55.08 13.44
N ARG A 831 1.81 -53.75 13.27
CA ARG A 831 0.73 -52.77 13.44
C ARG A 831 0.68 -51.80 12.27
N GLU A 832 -0.51 -51.55 11.73
CA GLU A 832 -0.76 -50.47 10.78
C GLU A 832 -1.58 -49.34 11.42
N ARG A 833 -1.44 -48.13 10.86
CA ARG A 833 -2.27 -46.96 11.18
C ARG A 833 -2.71 -46.30 9.89
N CYS A 834 -4.01 -46.39 9.60
CA CYS A 834 -4.62 -45.61 8.53
C CYS A 834 -4.63 -44.11 8.89
N LEU A 835 -4.21 -43.28 7.93
CA LEU A 835 -4.20 -41.83 8.07
C LEU A 835 -5.51 -41.28 7.50
N ARG A 836 -6.13 -40.32 8.20
CA ARG A 836 -7.28 -39.58 7.68
C ARG A 836 -6.88 -38.80 6.43
N ASP A 837 -7.79 -38.67 5.48
CA ASP A 837 -7.61 -37.91 4.24
C ASP A 837 -7.00 -36.51 4.44
N ASP A 838 -7.35 -35.81 5.52
CA ASP A 838 -6.89 -34.46 5.89
C ASP A 838 -5.59 -34.42 6.74
N PHE A 839 -5.10 -35.58 7.19
CA PHE A 839 -3.94 -35.68 8.06
C PHE A 839 -2.62 -35.46 7.29
N LYS A 840 -1.65 -34.78 7.90
CA LYS A 840 -0.36 -34.44 7.27
C LYS A 840 0.72 -35.46 7.64
N PRO A 841 1.25 -36.28 6.71
CA PRO A 841 2.16 -37.38 7.06
C PRO A 841 3.46 -36.96 7.77
N LEU A 842 3.99 -35.77 7.50
CA LEU A 842 5.17 -35.23 8.21
C LEU A 842 4.91 -34.86 9.68
N GLN A 843 3.66 -34.87 10.14
CA GLN A 843 3.28 -34.65 11.54
C GLN A 843 3.16 -35.97 12.35
N LEU A 844 3.55 -37.12 11.77
CA LEU A 844 3.57 -38.38 12.51
C LEU A 844 4.59 -38.35 13.66
N THR A 845 4.14 -38.82 14.82
CA THR A 845 4.97 -39.05 16.00
C THR A 845 5.54 -40.47 15.99
N HIS A 846 6.61 -40.72 16.75
CA HIS A 846 7.06 -42.07 17.06
C HIS A 846 5.89 -42.89 17.68
N PRO A 847 5.76 -44.20 17.38
CA PRO A 847 6.61 -45.03 16.51
C PRO A 847 6.18 -45.02 15.03
N TRP A 848 5.16 -44.23 14.66
CA TRP A 848 4.59 -44.20 13.31
C TRP A 848 5.41 -43.37 12.31
N ARG A 849 6.23 -42.45 12.82
CA ARG A 849 7.19 -41.64 12.05
C ARG A 849 8.23 -42.48 11.32
N ASP A 850 8.66 -43.58 11.95
CA ASP A 850 9.67 -44.50 11.42
C ASP A 850 9.04 -45.70 10.68
N GLY A 851 7.70 -45.72 10.60
CA GLY A 851 6.94 -46.73 9.87
C GLY A 851 7.09 -46.57 8.36
N ARG A 852 6.97 -47.69 7.64
CA ARG A 852 6.94 -47.67 6.17
C ARG A 852 5.54 -47.27 5.69
N MET A 853 5.47 -46.41 4.67
CA MET A 853 4.20 -45.96 4.11
C MET A 853 3.71 -46.92 3.03
N TYR A 854 2.43 -47.24 3.07
CA TYR A 854 1.76 -48.06 2.07
C TYR A 854 0.44 -47.40 1.64
N ILE A 855 0.03 -47.65 0.40
CA ILE A 855 -1.32 -47.35 -0.07
C ILE A 855 -2.03 -48.67 -0.38
N ARG A 856 -3.22 -48.83 0.20
CA ARG A 856 -4.09 -49.99 0.03
C ARG A 856 -5.53 -49.55 -0.23
N HIS A 857 -6.34 -50.43 -0.81
CA HIS A 857 -7.80 -50.25 -0.82
C HIS A 857 -8.31 -50.18 0.62
N LYS A 858 -9.32 -49.33 0.86
CA LYS A 858 -9.95 -49.17 2.19
C LYS A 858 -10.59 -50.48 2.67
N GLN A 859 -11.09 -51.30 1.74
CA GLN A 859 -11.70 -52.61 1.99
C GLN A 859 -10.67 -53.71 2.37
N ASP A 860 -9.45 -53.64 1.82
CA ASP A 860 -8.41 -54.67 2.00
C ASP A 860 -7.56 -54.39 3.25
N VAL A 861 -8.17 -54.52 4.44
CA VAL A 861 -7.60 -54.04 5.72
C VAL A 861 -6.23 -54.63 6.08
N LEU A 862 -5.88 -55.82 5.58
CA LEU A 862 -4.63 -56.52 5.92
C LEU A 862 -3.50 -56.38 4.88
N ALA A 863 -3.78 -55.89 3.68
CA ALA A 863 -2.85 -55.97 2.54
C ALA A 863 -1.48 -55.29 2.79
N ALA A 864 -1.47 -54.18 3.55
CA ALA A 864 -0.23 -53.49 3.90
C ALA A 864 0.61 -54.26 4.94
N LEU A 865 -0.01 -54.93 5.90
CA LEU A 865 0.67 -55.78 6.88
C LEU A 865 1.26 -57.04 6.22
N GLU A 866 0.49 -57.68 5.34
CA GLU A 866 0.94 -58.84 4.57
C GLU A 866 2.16 -58.48 3.70
N LEU A 867 2.08 -57.38 2.94
CA LEU A 867 3.21 -56.89 2.15
C LEU A 867 4.40 -56.44 3.01
N HIS A 868 4.18 -55.85 4.18
CA HIS A 868 5.27 -55.52 5.10
C HIS A 868 6.00 -56.78 5.59
N SER A 869 5.25 -57.84 5.94
CA SER A 869 5.79 -59.12 6.38
C SER A 869 6.57 -59.86 5.28
N SER A 870 6.12 -59.80 4.02
CA SER A 870 6.81 -60.44 2.90
C SER A 870 8.11 -59.69 2.53
N ILE A 871 8.11 -58.35 2.60
CA ILE A 871 9.32 -57.54 2.41
C ILE A 871 10.37 -57.84 3.49
N LEU A 872 9.95 -58.01 4.76
CA LEU A 872 10.86 -58.33 5.86
C LEU A 872 11.44 -59.75 5.77
N THR A 873 10.65 -60.75 5.38
CA THR A 873 11.13 -62.13 5.20
C THR A 873 12.09 -62.27 4.01
N VAL A 874 11.87 -61.53 2.91
CA VAL A 874 12.81 -61.46 1.76
C VAL A 874 14.09 -60.69 2.11
N ALA A 875 14.03 -59.73 3.04
CA ALA A 875 15.24 -59.07 3.53
C ALA A 875 16.09 -59.99 4.44
N SER A 876 15.43 -60.81 5.26
CA SER A 876 16.09 -61.77 6.16
C SER A 876 16.84 -62.89 5.43
N THR A 877 16.42 -63.26 4.23
CA THR A 877 17.05 -64.33 3.43
C THR A 877 18.19 -63.86 2.54
N LYS A 878 18.49 -62.55 2.48
CA LYS A 878 19.67 -62.00 1.77
C LYS A 878 20.89 -61.76 2.67
N HIS A 879 20.79 -62.05 3.97
CA HIS A 879 21.86 -61.90 4.95
C HIS A 879 22.34 -63.22 5.57
N HIS A 880 22.02 -64.36 4.92
CA HIS A 880 22.56 -65.69 5.22
C HIS A 880 23.29 -66.26 4.00
#